data_AF-A0A2V0PHW7-F1
#
_entry.id   AF-A0A2V0PHW7-F1
#
_cell.length_a   1.000
_cell.length_b   1.000
_cell.length_c   1.000
_cell.angle_alpha   90.00
_cell.angle_beta   90.00
_cell.angle_gamma   90.00
#
_symmetry.space_group_name_H-M   'P 1'
#
loop_
_entity.id
_entity.type
_entity.pdbx_description
1 polymer ?
#
loop_
_entity_poly.entity_id
_entity_poly.type
_entity_poly.pdbx_seq_one_letter_code
_entity_poly.pdbx_strand_id
1 'polypeptide(L)'
;MAADTYYITDKLREPPFNFTGLDVLSFSEKTPVQLLQLLGDVCGAISPLHARPADAPESPEATAERVRTFLRAVKYRPPADGAAFWQLLAAGDREAVHPLLRWLLPQAPLLTKRAFVGHHLTFPEMPEDLAYDAGVADLKASIKELQPAFVEAHKAAEAARAATQDLAALRQRARQLEEERSALAERVERARARVAGLPHAGAYAELCTALRREHDEEVSISAALAAQAAAYERAEAAHARAAARLSKAEASAGSSGGGGGGGGGGGGGGGGGADGAALVAALRDEVARLREQVDERQPRAIEARQRRLAALQQALSVEVGGEAGLQRLAAAAAAAQQGVADAAARLAAAERARQADRAYLQVRQAHALAAMAAKRRAELEARLDRLAAAREALLAALGAAAERGGGAGPAALPEAGGAVSDATWRAKYEAELAALEAEAFVLARTLAALGAPNAAEPQQPDAADASAATDAGAGAGGTSEDVAALRAAIAARKAELAPRVQELRAARERFQEVEARLAAAREARDAAVGPLEAQCAGLEAEVAAMQREVDEAGSALRDAEASVAALDDSLARLAGETGGPEAVRQRSEQRVAAAEAELRQLRERQRALGEAAGRGQAQAAVLSDLVRVLEAKLAAATNGGGGGGGRGGERGGAGGAAAGFNTATANVAVF
;
A
#
# COMPACT_ATOMS: atom_id res chain seq x y z
N MET A 1 -11.39 19.67 -29.78
CA MET A 1 -12.01 20.97 -30.12
C MET A 1 -12.79 21.59 -28.97
N ALA A 2 -13.97 21.10 -28.57
CA ALA A 2 -14.75 21.71 -27.48
C ALA A 2 -14.00 21.71 -26.13
N ALA A 3 -13.45 20.56 -25.72
CA ALA A 3 -12.65 20.44 -24.49
C ALA A 3 -11.39 21.33 -24.50
N ASP A 4 -10.75 21.50 -25.66
CA ASP A 4 -9.57 22.35 -25.81
C ASP A 4 -9.92 23.82 -25.64
N THR A 5 -11.07 24.25 -26.17
CA THR A 5 -11.56 25.61 -26.01
C THR A 5 -11.84 25.95 -24.55
N TYR A 6 -12.52 25.07 -23.81
CA TYR A 6 -12.74 25.25 -22.36
C TYR A 6 -11.42 25.38 -21.60
N TYR A 7 -10.48 24.45 -21.86
CA TYR A 7 -9.18 24.44 -21.21
C TYR A 7 -8.37 25.72 -21.50
N ILE A 8 -8.36 26.17 -22.76
CA ILE A 8 -7.66 27.39 -23.18
C ILE A 8 -8.26 28.61 -22.47
N THR A 9 -9.59 28.75 -22.44
CA THR A 9 -10.24 29.88 -21.77
C THR A 9 -10.01 29.90 -20.27
N ASP A 10 -10.00 28.73 -19.63
CA ASP A 10 -9.75 28.62 -18.19
C ASP A 10 -8.30 29.05 -17.85
N LYS A 11 -7.33 28.54 -18.62
CA LYS A 11 -5.91 28.91 -18.42
C LYS A 11 -5.56 30.33 -18.80
N LEU A 12 -6.30 30.96 -19.73
CA LEU A 12 -6.12 32.38 -20.04
C LEU A 12 -6.62 33.29 -18.91
N ARG A 13 -7.54 32.82 -18.05
CA ARG A 13 -8.04 33.57 -16.88
C ARG A 13 -7.08 33.48 -15.69
N GLU A 14 -6.30 32.41 -15.60
CA GLU A 14 -5.31 32.21 -14.54
C GLU A 14 -4.08 33.15 -14.67
N PRO A 15 -3.36 33.44 -13.58
CA PRO A 15 -2.03 34.06 -13.63
C PRO A 15 -1.05 33.17 -14.42
N PRO A 16 -0.17 33.72 -15.28
CA PRO A 16 0.22 35.13 -15.42
C PRO A 16 -0.59 35.94 -16.45
N PHE A 17 -1.63 35.39 -17.07
CA PHE A 17 -2.30 35.96 -18.24
C PHE A 17 -3.48 36.88 -17.90
N ASN A 18 -4.26 36.55 -16.86
CA ASN A 18 -5.32 37.39 -16.28
C ASN A 18 -6.34 37.97 -17.30
N PHE A 19 -6.70 37.24 -18.36
CA PHE A 19 -7.76 37.63 -19.29
C PHE A 19 -9.16 37.38 -18.70
N THR A 20 -9.52 38.14 -17.68
CA THR A 20 -10.74 37.96 -16.85
C THR A 20 -12.06 38.15 -17.59
N GLY A 21 -12.07 38.84 -18.73
CA GLY A 21 -13.28 39.08 -19.54
C GLY A 21 -13.54 38.06 -20.67
N LEU A 22 -12.73 37.01 -20.79
CA LEU A 22 -12.81 36.07 -21.91
C LEU A 22 -13.73 34.88 -21.58
N ASP A 23 -14.92 34.84 -22.18
CA ASP A 23 -15.84 33.70 -22.12
C ASP A 23 -15.68 32.72 -23.29
N VAL A 24 -16.09 31.46 -23.10
CA VAL A 24 -15.99 30.36 -24.08
C VAL A 24 -16.61 30.76 -25.42
N LEU A 25 -17.77 31.41 -25.38
CA LEU A 25 -18.45 31.93 -26.57
C LEU A 25 -17.62 33.04 -27.23
N SER A 26 -17.20 34.05 -26.45
CA SER A 26 -16.41 35.19 -26.94
C SER A 26 -15.03 34.82 -27.49
N PHE A 27 -14.47 33.69 -27.05
CA PHE A 27 -13.23 33.14 -27.61
C PHE A 27 -13.49 32.39 -28.92
N SER A 28 -14.58 31.62 -29.00
CA SER A 28 -14.96 30.90 -30.23
C SER A 28 -15.41 31.81 -31.38
N GLU A 29 -15.85 33.04 -31.08
CA GLU A 29 -16.28 34.04 -32.05
C GLU A 29 -15.12 34.93 -32.57
N LYS A 30 -13.88 34.74 -32.07
CA LYS A 30 -12.75 35.56 -32.51
C LYS A 30 -12.45 35.36 -33.99
N THR A 31 -12.19 36.48 -34.67
CA THR A 31 -11.71 36.49 -36.05
C THR A 31 -10.24 36.03 -36.12
N PRO A 32 -9.74 35.58 -37.27
CA PRO A 32 -8.36 35.13 -37.42
C PRO A 32 -7.31 36.17 -36.96
N VAL A 33 -7.58 37.45 -37.24
CA VAL A 33 -6.72 38.58 -36.81
C VAL A 33 -6.76 38.76 -35.29
N GLN A 34 -7.94 38.67 -34.67
CA GLN A 34 -8.09 38.76 -33.21
C GLN A 34 -7.46 37.56 -32.49
N LEU A 35 -7.49 36.37 -33.11
CA LEU A 35 -6.89 35.15 -32.56
C LEU A 35 -5.35 35.21 -32.62
N LEU A 36 -4.80 35.74 -33.72
CA LEU A 36 -3.36 35.99 -33.85
C LEU A 36 -2.89 37.07 -32.88
N GLN A 37 -3.69 38.13 -32.67
CA GLN A 37 -3.40 39.16 -31.67
C GLN A 37 -3.40 38.59 -30.25
N LEU A 38 -4.40 37.77 -29.90
CA LEU A 38 -4.46 37.09 -28.61
C LEU A 38 -3.24 36.21 -28.39
N LEU A 39 -2.82 35.45 -29.40
CA LEU A 39 -1.61 34.65 -29.35
C LEU A 39 -0.36 35.52 -29.14
N GLY A 40 -0.28 36.66 -29.82
CA GLY A 40 0.79 37.64 -29.66
C GLY A 40 0.83 38.25 -28.26
N ASP A 41 -0.32 38.51 -27.64
CA ASP A 41 -0.44 39.03 -26.28
C ASP A 41 -0.08 37.94 -25.25
N VAL A 42 -0.46 36.68 -25.48
CA VAL A 42 -0.03 35.52 -24.67
C VAL A 42 1.49 35.35 -24.73
N CYS A 43 2.10 35.46 -25.92
CA CYS A 43 3.56 35.41 -26.06
C CYS A 43 4.24 36.59 -25.32
N GLY A 44 3.66 37.78 -25.38
CA GLY A 44 4.11 38.97 -24.65
C GLY A 44 3.99 38.84 -23.13
N ALA A 45 2.95 38.18 -22.64
CA ALA A 45 2.77 37.88 -21.22
C ALA A 45 3.80 36.84 -20.71
N ILE A 46 4.21 35.89 -21.56
CA ILE A 46 5.27 34.91 -21.21
C ILE A 46 6.66 35.54 -21.26
N SER A 47 6.91 36.42 -22.23
CA SER A 47 8.21 37.08 -22.43
C SER A 47 8.01 38.56 -22.78
N PRO A 48 8.36 39.50 -21.88
CA PRO A 48 8.21 40.93 -22.16
C PRO A 48 9.08 41.41 -23.33
N LEU A 49 10.15 40.68 -23.66
CA LEU A 49 11.01 40.94 -24.83
C LEU A 49 10.29 40.72 -26.17
N HIS A 50 9.21 39.94 -26.16
CA HIS A 50 8.38 39.67 -27.34
C HIS A 50 7.01 40.33 -27.22
N ALA A 51 6.83 41.26 -26.27
CA ALA A 51 5.62 42.07 -26.19
C ALA A 51 5.55 43.04 -27.37
N ARG A 52 4.33 43.25 -27.87
CA ARG A 52 4.07 44.26 -28.89
C ARG A 52 4.48 45.65 -28.36
N PRO A 53 5.18 46.49 -29.15
CA PRO A 53 5.47 47.87 -28.79
C PRO A 53 4.17 48.66 -28.58
N ALA A 54 4.10 49.49 -27.55
CA ALA A 54 2.88 50.23 -27.20
C ALA A 54 2.43 51.25 -28.28
N ASP A 55 3.34 51.67 -29.16
CA ASP A 55 3.18 52.87 -30.00
C ASP A 55 3.00 52.60 -31.50
N ALA A 56 2.84 51.34 -31.94
CA ALA A 56 2.75 51.01 -33.37
C ALA A 56 1.64 49.98 -33.71
N PRO A 57 0.77 50.25 -34.70
CA PRO A 57 -0.10 49.22 -35.26
C PRO A 57 0.75 48.20 -36.04
N GLU A 58 0.90 46.99 -35.49
CA GLU A 58 1.56 45.88 -36.19
C GLU A 58 0.64 45.32 -37.28
N SER A 59 1.20 45.05 -38.47
CA SER A 59 0.50 44.27 -39.50
C SER A 59 0.35 42.81 -39.02
N PRO A 60 -0.65 42.06 -39.51
CA PRO A 60 -0.81 40.63 -39.16
C PRO A 60 0.45 39.81 -39.52
N GLU A 61 1.16 40.20 -40.58
CA GLU A 61 2.43 39.61 -40.99
C GLU A 61 3.55 39.89 -39.96
N ALA A 62 3.67 41.12 -39.48
CA ALA A 62 4.64 41.48 -38.45
C ALA A 62 4.36 40.76 -37.12
N THR A 63 3.08 40.61 -36.73
CA THR A 63 2.70 39.83 -35.56
C THR A 63 3.04 38.35 -35.73
N ALA A 64 2.82 37.77 -36.92
CA ALA A 64 3.19 36.39 -37.22
C ALA A 64 4.71 36.17 -37.15
N GLU A 65 5.52 37.11 -37.63
CA GLU A 65 6.99 37.06 -37.51
C GLU A 65 7.48 37.19 -36.07
N ARG A 66 6.87 38.07 -35.27
CA ARG A 66 7.17 38.20 -33.84
C ARG A 66 6.87 36.91 -33.09
N VAL A 67 5.68 36.33 -33.32
CA VAL A 67 5.30 35.03 -32.76
C VAL A 67 6.25 33.93 -33.24
N ARG A 68 6.64 33.92 -34.52
CA ARG A 68 7.62 32.96 -35.06
C ARG A 68 8.97 33.06 -34.37
N THR A 69 9.45 34.27 -34.12
CA THR A 69 10.71 34.52 -33.40
C THR A 69 10.65 33.99 -31.98
N PHE A 70 9.55 34.24 -31.27
CA PHE A 70 9.29 33.69 -29.94
C PHE A 70 9.27 32.15 -29.96
N LEU A 71 8.53 31.54 -30.90
CA LEU A 71 8.42 30.09 -31.03
C LEU A 71 9.77 29.41 -31.34
N ARG A 72 10.63 30.07 -32.13
CA ARG A 72 12.02 29.63 -32.34
C ARG A 72 12.83 29.68 -31.04
N ALA A 73 12.71 30.78 -30.27
CA ALA A 73 13.41 30.94 -28.99
C ALA A 73 13.00 29.87 -27.97
N VAL A 74 11.71 29.53 -27.89
CA VAL A 74 11.22 28.45 -26.99
C VAL A 74 11.35 27.04 -27.57
N LYS A 75 11.98 26.89 -28.75
CA LYS A 75 12.21 25.62 -29.45
C LYS A 75 10.92 24.82 -29.73
N TYR A 76 9.83 25.50 -30.09
CA TYR A 76 8.60 24.85 -30.51
C TYR A 76 8.83 24.06 -31.81
N ARG A 77 8.30 22.83 -31.88
CA ARG A 77 8.34 21.99 -33.08
C ARG A 77 6.96 21.96 -33.73
N PRO A 78 6.78 22.60 -34.90
CA PRO A 78 5.55 22.50 -35.66
C PRO A 78 5.22 21.03 -36.04
N PRO A 79 3.93 20.70 -36.27
CA PRO A 79 3.54 19.43 -36.89
C PRO A 79 4.13 19.29 -38.31
N ALA A 80 4.11 18.05 -38.83
CA ALA A 80 4.96 17.54 -39.94
C ALA A 80 5.23 18.46 -41.15
N ASP A 81 4.29 19.33 -41.53
CA ASP A 81 4.46 20.34 -42.58
C ASP A 81 4.80 21.71 -42.01
N GLY A 82 6.07 21.92 -41.65
CA GLY A 82 6.53 23.18 -41.05
C GLY A 82 6.22 24.43 -41.88
N ALA A 83 6.32 24.36 -43.22
CA ALA A 83 6.03 25.49 -44.10
C ALA A 83 4.53 25.82 -44.16
N ALA A 84 3.67 24.79 -44.25
CA ALA A 84 2.22 24.95 -44.24
C ALA A 84 1.73 25.49 -42.89
N PHE A 85 2.33 25.02 -41.78
CA PHE A 85 2.02 25.53 -40.44
C PHE A 85 2.28 27.04 -40.31
N TRP A 86 3.41 27.54 -40.83
CA TRP A 86 3.71 28.98 -40.78
C TRP A 86 2.76 29.82 -41.63
N GLN A 87 2.30 29.29 -42.78
CA GLN A 87 1.28 29.94 -43.60
C GLN A 87 -0.08 30.00 -42.90
N LEU A 88 -0.51 28.89 -42.28
CA LEU A 88 -1.75 28.81 -41.50
C LEU A 88 -1.69 29.72 -40.25
N LEU A 89 -0.53 29.81 -39.60
CA LEU A 89 -0.32 30.71 -38.47
C LEU A 89 -0.40 32.19 -38.89
N ALA A 90 0.22 32.55 -40.02
CA ALA A 90 0.14 33.91 -40.56
C ALA A 90 -1.29 34.30 -40.97
N ALA A 91 -2.09 33.32 -41.43
CA ALA A 91 -3.51 33.50 -41.72
C ALA A 91 -4.41 33.58 -40.46
N GLY A 92 -3.86 33.28 -39.27
CA GLY A 92 -4.62 33.25 -38.01
C GLY A 92 -5.60 32.07 -37.93
N ASP A 93 -5.30 30.96 -38.59
CA ASP A 93 -6.22 29.82 -38.68
C ASP A 93 -6.40 29.08 -37.33
N ARG A 94 -7.62 28.58 -37.12
CA ARG A 94 -8.01 27.94 -35.85
C ARG A 94 -7.28 26.62 -35.64
N GLU A 95 -6.99 25.87 -36.71
CA GLU A 95 -6.31 24.58 -36.63
C GLU A 95 -4.83 24.72 -36.26
N ALA A 96 -4.22 25.88 -36.53
CA ALA A 96 -2.85 26.19 -36.12
C ALA A 96 -2.78 26.82 -34.71
N VAL A 97 -3.66 27.79 -34.40
CA VAL A 97 -3.55 28.57 -33.16
C VAL A 97 -4.08 27.82 -31.93
N HIS A 98 -5.15 27.04 -32.03
CA HIS A 98 -5.71 26.32 -30.86
C HIS A 98 -4.74 25.28 -30.29
N PRO A 99 -4.13 24.39 -31.10
CA PRO A 99 -3.12 23.45 -30.59
C PRO A 99 -1.89 24.17 -30.02
N LEU A 100 -1.51 25.30 -30.61
CA LEU A 100 -0.40 26.11 -30.13
C LEU A 100 -0.69 26.74 -28.75
N LEU A 101 -1.86 27.34 -28.55
CA LEU A 101 -2.31 27.84 -27.25
C LEU A 101 -2.38 26.72 -26.21
N ARG A 102 -2.89 25.54 -26.61
CA ARG A 102 -2.94 24.36 -25.75
C ARG A 102 -1.56 23.90 -25.28
N TRP A 103 -0.52 24.11 -26.10
CA TRP A 103 0.87 23.82 -25.77
C TRP A 103 1.55 24.93 -24.96
N LEU A 104 1.22 26.20 -25.21
CA LEU A 104 1.83 27.35 -24.52
C LEU A 104 1.35 27.50 -23.07
N LEU A 105 0.03 27.44 -22.86
CA LEU A 105 -0.59 27.80 -21.59
C LEU A 105 -0.21 26.92 -20.38
N PRO A 106 -0.10 25.58 -20.49
CA PRO A 106 0.20 24.72 -19.32
C PRO A 106 1.59 24.92 -18.71
N GLN A 107 2.53 25.47 -19.48
CA GLN A 107 3.95 25.51 -19.13
C GLN A 107 4.52 26.92 -19.18
N ALA A 108 3.69 27.94 -18.96
CA ALA A 108 4.09 29.34 -18.98
C ALA A 108 5.36 29.65 -18.16
N PRO A 109 5.53 29.15 -16.90
CA PRO A 109 6.75 29.42 -16.13
C PRO A 109 8.02 28.85 -16.76
N LEU A 110 7.92 27.65 -17.37
CA LEU A 110 9.02 27.01 -18.07
C LEU A 110 9.35 27.79 -19.36
N LEU A 111 8.33 28.23 -20.09
CA LEU A 111 8.49 28.99 -21.32
C LEU A 111 9.06 30.38 -21.08
N THR A 112 8.75 31.04 -19.97
CA THR A 112 9.41 32.30 -19.59
C THR A 112 10.92 32.13 -19.43
N LYS A 113 11.36 31.07 -18.73
CA LYS A 113 12.79 30.74 -18.59
C LYS A 113 13.42 30.40 -19.93
N ARG A 114 12.74 29.60 -20.76
CA ARG A 114 13.23 29.21 -22.09
C ARG A 114 13.30 30.38 -23.07
N ALA A 115 12.33 31.30 -23.04
CA ALA A 115 12.33 32.47 -23.89
C ALA A 115 13.47 33.43 -23.51
N PHE A 116 13.70 33.61 -22.21
CA PHE A 116 14.82 34.41 -21.70
C PHE A 116 16.18 33.83 -22.12
N VAL A 117 16.41 32.55 -21.84
CA VAL A 117 17.66 31.87 -22.22
C VAL A 117 17.79 31.78 -23.74
N GLY A 118 16.71 31.45 -24.44
CA GLY A 118 16.66 31.29 -25.89
C GLY A 118 16.99 32.58 -26.64
N HIS A 119 16.58 33.74 -26.11
CA HIS A 119 16.96 35.04 -26.68
C HIS A 119 18.48 35.27 -26.62
N HIS A 120 19.11 34.98 -25.49
CA HIS A 120 20.57 35.17 -25.31
C HIS A 120 21.43 34.08 -25.99
N LEU A 121 20.84 32.92 -26.31
CA LEU A 121 21.52 31.82 -26.99
C LEU A 121 21.26 31.78 -28.51
N THR A 122 20.37 32.61 -29.04
CA THR A 122 20.05 32.65 -30.48
C THR A 122 20.66 33.88 -31.12
N PHE A 123 21.38 33.69 -32.24
CA PHE A 123 21.87 34.81 -33.03
C PHE A 123 20.73 35.44 -33.83
N PRO A 124 20.68 36.77 -33.96
CA PRO A 124 19.73 37.42 -34.86
C PRO A 124 19.97 36.99 -36.31
N GLU A 125 18.91 36.98 -37.12
CA GLU A 125 18.97 36.66 -38.55
C GLU A 125 19.76 37.77 -39.26
N MET A 126 20.93 37.41 -39.81
CA MET A 126 21.89 38.35 -40.38
C MET A 126 21.68 38.46 -41.90
N PRO A 127 21.62 39.67 -42.48
CA PRO A 127 21.63 39.86 -43.93
C PRO A 127 22.84 39.18 -44.57
N GLU A 128 22.67 38.61 -45.77
CA GLU A 128 23.71 37.84 -46.47
C GLU A 128 24.99 38.67 -46.73
N ASP A 129 24.84 39.98 -46.93
CA ASP A 129 25.95 40.93 -47.15
C ASP A 129 26.87 41.09 -45.93
N LEU A 130 26.32 40.93 -44.72
CA LEU A 130 27.04 41.07 -43.44
C LEU A 130 27.46 39.72 -42.86
N ALA A 131 27.06 38.61 -43.49
CA ALA A 131 27.41 37.28 -43.03
C ALA A 131 28.90 36.93 -43.24
N TYR A 132 29.53 37.56 -44.23
CA TYR A 132 30.93 37.34 -44.62
C TYR A 132 31.92 38.40 -44.11
N ASP A 133 31.44 39.39 -43.36
CA ASP A 133 32.31 40.41 -42.76
C ASP A 133 33.13 39.82 -41.61
N ALA A 134 34.45 40.04 -41.63
CA ALA A 134 35.39 39.55 -40.63
C ALA A 134 35.09 40.11 -39.23
N GLY A 135 34.71 41.38 -39.12
CA GLY A 135 34.39 41.98 -37.81
C GLY A 135 33.14 41.37 -37.16
N VAL A 136 32.15 41.00 -37.98
CA VAL A 136 30.94 40.31 -37.53
C VAL A 136 31.25 38.87 -37.12
N ALA A 137 32.13 38.18 -37.85
CA ALA A 137 32.56 36.83 -37.51
C ALA A 137 33.28 36.80 -36.15
N ASP A 138 34.15 37.76 -35.87
CA ASP A 138 34.85 37.90 -34.58
C ASP A 138 33.87 38.17 -33.43
N LEU A 139 32.87 39.03 -33.64
CA LEU A 139 31.81 39.28 -32.64
C LEU A 139 30.97 38.03 -32.38
N LYS A 140 30.62 37.26 -33.43
CA LYS A 140 29.91 35.98 -33.26
C LYS A 140 30.72 34.98 -32.46
N ALA A 141 32.04 34.90 -32.69
CA ALA A 141 32.95 34.05 -31.92
C ALA A 141 32.99 34.48 -30.44
N SER A 142 33.16 35.78 -30.18
CA SER A 142 33.17 36.34 -28.83
C SER A 142 31.84 36.10 -28.08
N ILE A 143 30.70 36.29 -28.74
CA ILE A 143 29.37 35.98 -28.15
C ILE A 143 29.28 34.49 -27.82
N LYS A 144 29.74 33.61 -28.72
CA LYS A 144 29.72 32.16 -28.51
C LYS A 144 30.62 31.72 -27.33
N GLU A 145 31.73 32.40 -27.09
CA GLU A 145 32.59 32.19 -25.93
C GLU A 145 31.95 32.66 -24.61
N LEU A 146 31.13 33.71 -24.63
CA LEU A 146 30.42 34.23 -23.46
C LEU A 146 29.15 33.46 -23.10
N GLN A 147 28.51 32.79 -24.07
CA GLN A 147 27.32 31.96 -23.86
C GLN A 147 27.45 30.91 -22.73
N PRO A 148 28.54 30.11 -22.63
CA PRO A 148 28.68 29.16 -21.51
C PRO A 148 28.78 29.85 -20.15
N ALA A 149 29.47 30.99 -20.06
CA ALA A 149 29.55 31.77 -18.83
C ALA A 149 28.18 32.31 -18.40
N PHE A 150 27.36 32.77 -19.36
CA PHE A 150 25.98 33.17 -19.12
C PHE A 150 25.13 32.00 -18.59
N VAL A 151 25.24 30.81 -19.20
CA VAL A 151 24.48 29.62 -18.77
C VAL A 151 24.80 29.24 -17.33
N GLU A 152 26.07 29.21 -16.95
CA GLU A 152 26.48 28.88 -15.58
C GLU A 152 26.04 29.95 -14.57
N ALA A 153 26.21 31.24 -14.89
CA ALA A 153 25.74 32.32 -14.04
C ALA A 153 24.21 32.29 -13.84
N HIS A 154 23.45 32.02 -14.90
CA HIS A 154 21.99 31.91 -14.84
C HIS A 154 21.55 30.70 -14.00
N LYS A 155 22.21 29.54 -14.13
CA LYS A 155 21.94 28.37 -13.27
C LYS A 155 22.18 28.68 -11.80
N ALA A 156 23.29 29.34 -11.46
CA ALA A 156 23.60 29.72 -10.09
C ALA A 156 22.56 30.71 -9.52
N ALA A 157 22.14 31.69 -10.31
CA ALA A 157 21.10 32.65 -9.92
C ALA A 157 19.74 31.99 -9.67
N GLU A 158 19.33 31.03 -10.51
CA GLU A 158 18.08 30.29 -10.33
C GLU A 158 18.12 29.38 -9.09
N ALA A 159 19.25 28.72 -8.81
CA ALA A 159 19.43 27.94 -7.59
C ALA A 159 19.34 28.83 -6.33
N ALA A 160 19.94 30.02 -6.36
CA ALA A 160 19.85 30.97 -5.27
C ALA A 160 18.42 31.49 -5.07
N ARG A 161 17.69 31.82 -6.15
CA ARG A 161 16.29 32.25 -6.08
C ARG A 161 15.39 31.19 -5.45
N ALA A 162 15.54 29.93 -5.85
CA ALA A 162 14.78 28.83 -5.28
C ALA A 162 15.01 28.72 -3.76
N ALA A 163 16.26 28.83 -3.30
CA ALA A 163 16.59 28.82 -1.87
C ALA A 163 16.02 30.03 -1.09
N THR A 164 15.91 31.20 -1.72
CA THR A 164 15.38 32.41 -1.06
C THR A 164 13.86 32.46 -0.94
N GLN A 165 13.12 31.66 -1.72
CA GLN A 165 11.66 31.66 -1.68
C GLN A 165 11.14 31.23 -0.29
N ASP A 166 11.83 30.30 0.36
CA ASP A 166 11.51 29.82 1.71
C ASP A 166 11.82 30.87 2.80
N LEU A 167 12.74 31.80 2.54
CA LEU A 167 13.13 32.81 3.52
C LEU A 167 12.02 33.80 3.84
N ALA A 168 11.15 34.12 2.87
CA ALA A 168 10.01 35.00 3.09
C ALA A 168 8.97 34.37 4.03
N ALA A 169 8.62 33.10 3.80
CA ALA A 169 7.72 32.33 4.66
C ALA A 169 8.31 32.14 6.07
N LEU A 170 9.62 31.84 6.17
CA LEU A 170 10.33 31.73 7.44
C LEU A 170 10.34 33.06 8.21
N ARG A 171 10.57 34.19 7.54
CA ARG A 171 10.50 35.52 8.15
C ARG A 171 9.10 35.85 8.67
N GLN A 172 8.05 35.50 7.91
CA GLN A 172 6.68 35.68 8.37
C GLN A 172 6.38 34.83 9.59
N ARG A 173 6.78 33.55 9.59
CA ARG A 173 6.61 32.65 10.74
C ARG A 173 7.40 33.13 11.97
N ALA A 174 8.63 33.62 11.77
CA ALA A 174 9.43 34.19 12.85
C ALA A 174 8.74 35.39 13.50
N ARG A 175 8.20 36.32 12.69
CA ARG A 175 7.41 37.46 13.19
C ARG A 175 6.18 37.01 13.99
N GLN A 176 5.43 36.03 13.48
CA GLN A 176 4.28 35.47 14.20
C GLN A 176 4.69 34.90 15.56
N LEU A 177 5.78 34.13 15.62
CA LEU A 177 6.28 33.58 16.88
C LEU A 177 6.81 34.67 17.84
N GLU A 178 7.37 35.76 17.32
CA GLU A 178 7.79 36.91 18.13
C GLU A 178 6.58 37.66 18.73
N GLU A 179 5.51 37.83 17.96
CA GLU A 179 4.23 38.40 18.42
C GLU A 179 3.54 37.50 19.47
N GLU A 180 3.53 36.18 19.26
CA GLU A 180 3.00 35.22 20.24
C GLU A 180 3.80 35.24 21.53
N ARG A 181 5.14 35.31 21.44
CA ARG A 181 6.03 35.40 22.59
C ARG A 181 5.77 36.69 23.39
N SER A 182 5.62 37.84 22.73
CA SER A 182 5.35 39.11 23.43
C SER A 182 3.98 39.09 24.10
N ALA A 183 2.95 38.59 23.42
CA ALA A 183 1.61 38.43 23.99
C ALA A 183 1.59 37.47 25.21
N LEU A 184 2.32 36.36 25.14
CA LEU A 184 2.47 35.42 26.26
C LEU A 184 3.23 36.07 27.42
N ALA A 185 4.31 36.81 27.15
CA ALA A 185 5.04 37.53 28.18
C ALA A 185 4.15 38.55 28.91
N GLU A 186 3.34 39.32 28.20
CA GLU A 186 2.38 40.24 28.81
C GLU A 186 1.32 39.53 29.66
N ARG A 187 0.84 38.36 29.23
CA ARG A 187 -0.09 37.55 30.03
C ARG A 187 0.57 37.03 31.30
N VAL A 188 1.83 36.59 31.23
CA VAL A 188 2.62 36.15 32.38
C VAL A 188 2.84 37.30 33.36
N GLU A 189 3.22 38.49 32.87
CA GLU A 189 3.41 39.66 33.74
C GLU A 189 2.09 40.10 34.41
N ARG A 190 0.97 40.09 33.68
CA ARG A 190 -0.36 40.31 34.28
C ARG A 190 -0.72 39.26 35.34
N ALA A 191 -0.39 37.99 35.12
CA ALA A 191 -0.62 36.93 36.09
C ALA A 191 0.26 37.11 37.33
N ARG A 192 1.54 37.42 37.15
CA ARG A 192 2.49 37.72 38.24
C ARG A 192 2.04 38.91 39.07
N ALA A 193 1.60 40.00 38.43
CA ALA A 193 1.09 41.18 39.12
C ALA A 193 -0.13 40.86 40.01
N ARG A 194 -1.02 39.96 39.57
CA ARG A 194 -2.17 39.50 40.37
C ARG A 194 -1.77 38.66 41.59
N VAL A 195 -0.68 37.91 41.48
CA VAL A 195 -0.19 36.99 42.53
C VAL A 195 0.75 37.69 43.52
N ALA A 196 1.37 38.82 43.12
CA ALA A 196 2.35 39.55 43.94
C ALA A 196 1.80 40.07 45.28
N GLY A 197 0.48 40.28 45.39
CA GLY A 197 -0.15 40.75 46.63
C GLY A 197 -0.44 39.66 47.67
N LEU A 198 -0.16 38.39 47.37
CA LEU A 198 -0.47 37.27 48.26
C LEU A 198 0.69 37.01 49.25
N PRO A 199 0.40 36.75 50.54
CA PRO A 199 1.42 36.30 51.49
C PRO A 199 1.98 34.94 51.06
N HIS A 200 3.30 34.76 51.18
CA HIS A 200 4.03 33.55 50.77
C HIS A 200 3.89 33.19 49.28
N ALA A 201 3.65 34.17 48.39
CA ALA A 201 3.48 33.96 46.95
C ALA A 201 4.60 33.13 46.28
N GLY A 202 5.86 33.29 46.71
CA GLY A 202 6.99 32.50 46.19
C GLY A 202 6.87 31.01 46.51
N ALA A 203 6.61 30.66 47.77
CA ALA A 203 6.44 29.28 48.19
C ALA A 203 5.23 28.61 47.53
N TYR A 204 4.11 29.33 47.38
CA TYR A 204 2.95 28.83 46.64
C TYR A 204 3.23 28.65 45.15
N ALA A 205 4.03 29.51 44.52
CA ALA A 205 4.42 29.34 43.11
C ALA A 205 5.31 28.09 42.92
N GLU A 206 6.24 27.85 43.83
CA GLU A 206 7.08 26.63 43.84
C GLU A 206 6.24 25.37 44.03
N LEU A 207 5.31 25.37 44.99
CA LEU A 207 4.38 24.24 45.19
C LEU A 207 3.47 24.01 43.97
N CYS A 208 2.92 25.07 43.37
CA CYS A 208 2.08 24.96 42.18
C CYS A 208 2.86 24.48 40.95
N THR A 209 4.13 24.89 40.80
CA THR A 209 4.99 24.40 39.70
C THR A 209 5.38 22.94 39.91
N ALA A 210 5.69 22.53 41.14
CA ALA A 210 5.89 21.12 41.48
C ALA A 210 4.64 20.29 41.21
N LEU A 211 3.47 20.72 41.70
CA LEU A 211 2.20 20.02 41.47
C LEU A 211 1.85 19.93 39.97
N ARG A 212 2.10 20.99 39.21
CA ARG A 212 1.88 20.98 37.75
C ARG A 212 2.82 20.02 37.05
N ARG A 213 4.08 19.95 37.46
CA ARG A 213 5.04 19.00 36.93
C ARG A 213 4.62 17.57 37.23
N GLU A 214 4.23 17.27 38.46
CA GLU A 214 3.71 15.95 38.85
C GLU A 214 2.47 15.58 38.03
N HIS A 215 1.55 16.53 37.78
CA HIS A 215 0.37 16.27 36.97
C HIS A 215 0.70 16.09 35.47
N ASP A 216 1.63 16.86 34.92
CA ASP A 216 2.10 16.68 33.54
C ASP A 216 2.81 15.31 33.39
N GLU A 217 3.57 14.88 34.40
CA GLU A 217 4.18 13.56 34.49
C GLU A 217 3.10 12.45 34.59
N GLU A 218 2.07 12.63 35.43
CA GLU A 218 0.92 11.73 35.53
C GLU A 218 0.18 11.58 34.20
N VAL A 219 -0.10 12.70 33.51
CA VAL A 219 -0.75 12.70 32.19
C VAL A 219 0.13 12.03 31.15
N SER A 220 1.44 12.28 31.17
CA SER A 220 2.41 11.64 30.28
C SER A 220 2.45 10.12 30.50
N ILE A 221 2.53 9.68 31.75
CA ILE A 221 2.52 8.26 32.12
C ILE A 221 1.19 7.61 31.73
N SER A 222 0.06 8.27 31.99
CA SER A 222 -1.28 7.79 31.60
C SER A 222 -1.41 7.64 30.08
N ALA A 223 -0.91 8.61 29.32
CA ALA A 223 -0.87 8.54 27.86
C ALA A 223 0.06 7.42 27.35
N ALA A 224 1.23 7.26 27.97
CA ALA A 224 2.18 6.18 27.64
C ALA A 224 1.59 4.79 27.94
N LEU A 225 0.94 4.61 29.10
CA LEU A 225 0.25 3.38 29.47
C LEU A 225 -0.90 3.07 28.50
N ALA A 226 -1.71 4.06 28.13
CA ALA A 226 -2.77 3.88 27.14
C ALA A 226 -2.22 3.50 25.76
N ALA A 227 -1.11 4.12 25.34
CA ALA A 227 -0.43 3.80 24.09
C ALA A 227 0.18 2.38 24.12
N GLN A 228 0.79 1.99 25.23
CA GLN A 228 1.35 0.65 25.43
C GLN A 228 0.25 -0.42 25.46
N ALA A 229 -0.85 -0.18 26.17
CA ALA A 229 -2.01 -1.08 26.18
C ALA A 229 -2.59 -1.24 24.77
N ALA A 230 -2.76 -0.14 24.02
CA ALA A 230 -3.21 -0.19 22.63
C ALA A 230 -2.20 -0.88 21.69
N ALA A 231 -0.90 -0.80 21.96
CA ALA A 231 0.13 -1.55 21.24
C ALA A 231 0.05 -3.05 21.55
N TYR A 232 -0.11 -3.40 22.83
CA TYR A 232 -0.28 -4.78 23.30
C TYR A 232 -1.53 -5.43 22.69
N GLU A 233 -2.69 -4.77 22.75
CA GLU A 233 -3.92 -5.27 22.12
C GLU A 233 -3.77 -5.46 20.61
N ARG A 234 -3.06 -4.56 19.93
CA ARG A 234 -2.77 -4.70 18.49
C ARG A 234 -1.88 -5.92 18.22
N ALA A 235 -0.87 -6.14 19.05
CA ALA A 235 0.04 -7.28 18.96
C ALA A 235 -0.67 -8.61 19.25
N GLU A 236 -1.48 -8.69 20.31
CA GLU A 236 -2.31 -9.86 20.61
C GLU A 236 -3.30 -10.16 19.47
N ALA A 237 -3.97 -9.13 18.95
CA ALA A 237 -4.89 -9.31 17.82
C ALA A 237 -4.14 -9.78 16.56
N ALA A 238 -2.92 -9.32 16.32
CA ALA A 238 -2.08 -9.80 15.22
C ALA A 238 -1.66 -11.26 15.43
N HIS A 239 -1.24 -11.62 16.64
CA HIS A 239 -0.89 -13.00 17.01
C HIS A 239 -2.10 -13.93 16.86
N ALA A 240 -3.29 -13.55 17.35
CA ALA A 240 -4.52 -14.32 17.21
C ALA A 240 -4.90 -14.52 15.73
N ARG A 241 -4.73 -13.49 14.89
CA ARG A 241 -4.92 -13.61 13.44
C ARG A 241 -3.92 -14.57 12.80
N ALA A 242 -2.64 -14.50 13.18
CA ALA A 242 -1.60 -15.39 12.68
C ALA A 242 -1.87 -16.85 13.09
N ALA A 243 -2.22 -17.08 14.35
CA ALA A 243 -2.59 -18.40 14.88
C ALA A 243 -3.82 -18.99 14.17
N ALA A 244 -4.85 -18.17 13.92
CA ALA A 244 -6.03 -18.59 13.15
C ALA A 244 -5.68 -18.95 11.70
N ARG A 245 -4.79 -18.18 11.05
CA ARG A 245 -4.30 -18.49 9.69
C ARG A 245 -3.49 -19.78 9.68
N LEU A 246 -2.65 -20.02 10.68
CA LEU A 246 -1.84 -21.23 10.82
C LEU A 246 -2.73 -22.46 11.06
N SER A 247 -3.69 -22.39 11.99
CA SER A 247 -4.68 -23.46 12.21
C SER A 247 -5.49 -23.77 10.96
N LYS A 248 -5.88 -22.74 10.18
CA LYS A 248 -6.58 -22.93 8.89
C LYS A 248 -5.67 -23.56 7.83
N ALA A 249 -4.39 -23.18 7.78
CA ALA A 249 -3.41 -23.78 6.89
C ALA A 249 -3.15 -25.25 7.26
N GLU A 250 -2.98 -25.56 8.53
CA GLU A 250 -2.85 -26.93 9.05
C GLU A 250 -4.10 -27.76 8.78
N ALA A 251 -5.30 -27.22 8.96
CA ALA A 251 -6.55 -27.91 8.61
C ALA A 251 -6.63 -28.18 7.10
N SER A 252 -6.19 -27.24 6.26
CA SER A 252 -6.13 -27.42 4.81
C SER A 252 -5.04 -28.40 4.35
N ALA A 253 -3.94 -28.51 5.09
CA ALA A 253 -2.85 -29.46 4.83
C ALA A 253 -3.14 -30.86 5.40
N GLY A 254 -3.82 -30.95 6.53
CA GLY A 254 -4.26 -32.22 7.14
C GLY A 254 -5.33 -32.93 6.31
N SER A 255 -6.10 -32.19 5.52
CA SER A 255 -7.05 -32.75 4.55
C SER A 255 -6.38 -33.42 3.35
N SER A 256 -5.11 -33.10 3.03
CA SER A 256 -4.37 -33.70 1.92
C SER A 256 -3.37 -34.80 2.34
N GLY A 257 -3.20 -35.03 3.65
CA GLY A 257 -2.18 -35.93 4.21
C GLY A 257 -2.69 -37.13 5.02
N GLY A 258 -3.99 -37.44 4.99
CA GLY A 258 -4.60 -38.50 5.80
C GLY A 258 -4.96 -39.76 5.01
N GLY A 259 -3.99 -40.60 4.64
CA GLY A 259 -4.20 -41.89 3.98
C GLY A 259 -3.15 -42.93 4.39
N GLY A 260 -3.56 -43.86 5.26
CA GLY A 260 -2.75 -44.84 5.98
C GLY A 260 -1.73 -45.66 5.19
N GLY A 261 -0.63 -45.98 5.86
CA GLY A 261 0.21 -47.11 5.48
C GLY A 261 -0.57 -48.42 5.56
N GLY A 262 -0.46 -49.23 4.49
CA GLY A 262 -1.01 -50.58 4.47
C GLY A 262 -1.32 -51.10 3.07
N GLY A 263 -0.29 -51.61 2.38
CA GLY A 263 -0.41 -52.76 1.46
C GLY A 263 -1.15 -52.61 0.13
N GLY A 264 -0.39 -52.72 -0.97
CA GLY A 264 -0.80 -53.51 -2.14
C GLY A 264 -1.49 -52.79 -3.31
N GLY A 265 -0.72 -52.57 -4.38
CA GLY A 265 -1.07 -52.86 -5.77
C GLY A 265 -2.25 -52.14 -6.45
N GLY A 266 -1.98 -51.53 -7.60
CA GLY A 266 -2.99 -51.28 -8.66
C GLY A 266 -3.13 -49.82 -9.06
N GLY A 267 -2.81 -49.52 -10.31
CA GLY A 267 -2.77 -48.17 -10.86
C GLY A 267 -4.14 -47.49 -11.05
N GLY A 268 -4.07 -46.19 -11.31
CA GLY A 268 -5.20 -45.35 -11.70
C GLY A 268 -4.92 -43.88 -11.40
N GLY A 269 -4.38 -43.15 -12.38
CA GLY A 269 -4.28 -41.70 -12.30
C GLY A 269 -5.67 -41.05 -12.32
N GLY A 270 -5.93 -40.12 -11.39
CA GLY A 270 -7.21 -39.42 -11.30
C GLY A 270 -7.22 -38.31 -10.24
N GLY A 271 -6.80 -37.10 -10.65
CA GLY A 271 -7.26 -35.78 -10.20
C GLY A 271 -7.62 -35.53 -8.72
N GLY A 272 -6.65 -35.11 -7.91
CA GLY A 272 -6.86 -34.37 -6.66
C GLY A 272 -7.23 -32.90 -6.90
N GLY A 273 -8.37 -32.63 -7.57
CA GLY A 273 -8.82 -31.27 -7.92
C GLY A 273 -9.88 -30.66 -7.00
N ALA A 274 -10.44 -31.44 -6.05
CA ALA A 274 -11.58 -31.01 -5.23
C ALA A 274 -11.19 -30.07 -4.07
N ASP A 275 -10.04 -30.30 -3.43
CA ASP A 275 -9.66 -29.56 -2.21
C ASP A 275 -9.17 -28.13 -2.50
N GLY A 276 -8.49 -27.92 -3.63
CA GLY A 276 -8.03 -26.60 -4.05
C GLY A 276 -9.18 -25.68 -4.47
N ALA A 277 -10.19 -26.21 -5.17
CA ALA A 277 -11.36 -25.44 -5.59
C ALA A 277 -12.22 -25.03 -4.39
N ALA A 278 -12.40 -25.92 -3.40
CA ALA A 278 -13.09 -25.63 -2.16
C ALA A 278 -12.35 -24.59 -1.30
N LEU A 279 -11.02 -24.66 -1.21
CA LEU A 279 -10.20 -23.66 -0.52
C LEU A 279 -10.30 -22.29 -1.18
N VAL A 280 -10.25 -22.23 -2.52
CA VAL A 280 -10.39 -20.98 -3.27
C VAL A 280 -11.79 -20.38 -3.11
N ALA A 281 -12.84 -21.20 -3.08
CA ALA A 281 -14.19 -20.73 -2.79
C ALA A 281 -14.32 -20.14 -1.37
N ALA A 282 -13.80 -20.84 -0.36
CA ALA A 282 -13.80 -20.35 1.02
C ALA A 282 -13.00 -19.05 1.21
N LEU A 283 -11.86 -18.91 0.51
CA LEU A 283 -11.07 -17.67 0.50
C LEU A 283 -11.80 -16.53 -0.22
N ARG A 284 -12.55 -16.81 -1.29
CA ARG A 284 -13.37 -15.80 -1.98
C ARG A 284 -14.48 -15.28 -1.09
N ASP A 285 -15.17 -16.16 -0.37
CA ASP A 285 -16.24 -15.77 0.56
C ASP A 285 -15.69 -14.97 1.74
N GLU A 286 -14.50 -15.33 2.24
CA GLU A 286 -13.81 -14.57 3.28
C GLU A 286 -13.36 -13.19 2.79
N VAL A 287 -12.80 -13.09 1.59
CA VAL A 287 -12.46 -11.81 0.95
C VAL A 287 -13.70 -10.95 0.74
N ALA A 288 -14.83 -11.53 0.34
CA ALA A 288 -16.09 -10.80 0.19
C ALA A 288 -16.58 -10.23 1.52
N ARG A 289 -16.53 -11.03 2.60
CA ARG A 289 -16.89 -10.57 3.96
C ARG A 289 -15.94 -9.49 4.48
N LEU A 290 -14.63 -9.65 4.26
CA LEU A 290 -13.63 -8.65 4.65
C LEU A 290 -13.82 -7.35 3.87
N ARG A 291 -14.15 -7.41 2.59
CA ARG A 291 -14.49 -6.23 1.78
C ARG A 291 -15.72 -5.51 2.32
N GLU A 292 -16.81 -6.21 2.61
CA GLU A 292 -17.99 -5.58 3.24
C GLU A 292 -17.63 -4.90 4.58
N GLN A 293 -16.77 -5.54 5.38
CA GLN A 293 -16.32 -5.00 6.65
C GLN A 293 -15.43 -3.76 6.47
N VAL A 294 -14.50 -3.77 5.51
CA VAL A 294 -13.54 -2.68 5.26
C VAL A 294 -14.16 -1.52 4.49
N ASP A 295 -15.02 -1.79 3.52
CA ASP A 295 -15.56 -0.76 2.63
C ASP A 295 -16.80 -0.08 3.23
N GLU A 296 -17.61 -0.81 4.02
CA GLU A 296 -18.87 -0.27 4.54
C GLU A 296 -18.90 -0.13 6.06
N ARG A 297 -18.59 -1.19 6.81
CA ARG A 297 -18.86 -1.21 8.26
C ARG A 297 -17.84 -0.43 9.08
N GLN A 298 -16.54 -0.65 8.84
CA GLN A 298 -15.46 0.02 9.56
C GLN A 298 -15.40 1.53 9.28
N PRO A 299 -15.51 2.01 8.02
CA PRO A 299 -15.47 3.44 7.73
C PRO A 299 -16.63 4.18 8.40
N ARG A 300 -17.85 3.62 8.35
CA ARG A 300 -19.02 4.19 9.05
C ARG A 300 -18.82 4.26 10.56
N ALA A 301 -18.23 3.22 11.16
CA ALA A 301 -17.93 3.19 12.58
C ALA A 301 -16.84 4.21 12.98
N ILE A 302 -15.78 4.33 12.16
CA ILE A 302 -14.70 5.30 12.34
C ILE A 302 -15.26 6.72 12.22
N GLU A 303 -16.05 7.03 11.18
CA GLU A 303 -16.70 8.33 11.02
C GLU A 303 -17.60 8.67 12.22
N ALA A 304 -18.39 7.73 12.70
CA ALA A 304 -19.24 7.94 13.88
C ALA A 304 -18.40 8.25 15.14
N ARG A 305 -17.28 7.55 15.35
CA ARG A 305 -16.36 7.82 16.45
C ARG A 305 -15.64 9.15 16.30
N GLN A 306 -15.19 9.50 15.10
CA GLN A 306 -14.57 10.79 14.79
C GLN A 306 -15.53 11.95 15.04
N ARG A 307 -16.80 11.84 14.62
CA ARG A 307 -17.83 12.85 14.91
C ARG A 307 -18.06 13.02 16.40
N ARG A 308 -18.08 11.91 17.16
CA ARG A 308 -18.19 11.96 18.63
C ARG A 308 -16.97 12.61 19.28
N LEU A 309 -15.77 12.28 18.82
CA LEU A 309 -14.52 12.88 19.30
C LEU A 309 -14.48 14.38 19.02
N ALA A 310 -14.84 14.81 17.81
CA ALA A 310 -14.94 16.21 17.44
C ALA A 310 -15.96 16.97 18.31
N ALA A 311 -17.12 16.38 18.59
CA ALA A 311 -18.12 16.97 19.47
C ALA A 311 -17.61 17.11 20.93
N LEU A 312 -16.88 16.11 21.44
CA LEU A 312 -16.28 16.16 22.77
C LEU A 312 -15.13 17.17 22.85
N GLN A 313 -14.27 17.23 21.84
CA GLN A 313 -13.21 18.24 21.72
C GLN A 313 -13.80 19.65 21.64
N GLN A 314 -14.88 19.83 20.88
CA GLN A 314 -15.58 21.11 20.82
C GLN A 314 -16.16 21.48 22.19
N ALA A 315 -16.80 20.54 22.90
CA ALA A 315 -17.32 20.76 24.24
C ALA A 315 -16.21 21.10 25.26
N LEU A 316 -15.05 20.46 25.16
CA LEU A 316 -13.87 20.75 26.00
C LEU A 316 -13.21 22.10 25.65
N SER A 317 -13.27 22.51 24.38
CA SER A 317 -12.71 23.78 23.90
C SER A 317 -13.56 25.00 24.27
N VAL A 318 -14.83 24.80 24.64
CA VAL A 318 -15.64 25.87 25.21
C VAL A 318 -15.12 26.14 26.61
N GLU A 319 -14.27 27.16 26.75
CA GLU A 319 -13.90 27.69 28.05
C GLU A 319 -15.20 28.06 28.79
N VAL A 320 -15.45 27.38 29.91
CA VAL A 320 -16.60 27.64 30.77
C VAL A 320 -16.35 28.98 31.48
N GLY A 321 -16.61 30.07 30.79
CA GLY A 321 -16.56 31.42 31.33
C GLY A 321 -17.72 31.65 32.30
N GLY A 322 -17.53 31.24 33.56
CA GLY A 322 -18.44 31.50 34.68
C GLY A 322 -19.80 30.79 34.64
N GLU A 323 -20.64 31.11 35.62
CA GLU A 323 -21.96 30.47 35.86
C GLU A 323 -22.93 30.62 34.66
N ALA A 324 -22.86 31.73 33.93
CA ALA A 324 -23.62 31.93 32.70
C ALA A 324 -23.15 31.05 31.53
N GLY A 325 -21.88 30.61 31.53
CA GLY A 325 -21.37 29.60 30.59
C GLY A 325 -21.93 28.21 30.92
N LEU A 326 -21.93 27.84 32.21
CA LEU A 326 -22.51 26.58 32.69
C LEU A 326 -24.01 26.48 32.41
N GLN A 327 -24.77 27.55 32.63
CA GLN A 327 -26.21 27.56 32.34
C GLN A 327 -26.51 27.43 30.84
N ARG A 328 -25.70 28.04 29.98
CA ARG A 328 -25.82 27.87 28.51
C ARG A 328 -25.47 26.46 28.07
N LEU A 329 -24.42 25.86 28.64
CA LEU A 329 -24.07 24.46 28.37
C LEU A 329 -25.13 23.49 28.92
N ALA A 330 -25.71 23.77 30.09
CA ALA A 330 -26.81 22.97 30.65
C ALA A 330 -28.08 23.05 29.80
N ALA A 331 -28.43 24.24 29.31
CA ALA A 331 -29.55 24.42 28.39
C ALA A 331 -29.30 23.73 27.04
N ALA A 332 -28.08 23.82 26.50
CA ALA A 332 -27.70 23.13 25.27
C ALA A 332 -27.69 21.59 25.45
N ALA A 333 -27.22 21.09 26.59
CA ALA A 333 -27.26 19.67 26.93
C ALA A 333 -28.70 19.17 27.08
N ALA A 334 -29.58 19.93 27.73
CA ALA A 334 -31.00 19.60 27.83
C ALA A 334 -31.68 19.55 26.45
N ALA A 335 -31.40 20.53 25.58
CA ALA A 335 -31.92 20.55 24.21
C ALA A 335 -31.38 19.37 23.37
N ALA A 336 -30.10 19.02 23.52
CA ALA A 336 -29.51 17.86 22.85
C ALA A 336 -30.09 16.55 23.36
N GLN A 337 -30.31 16.40 24.68
CA GLN A 337 -30.96 15.24 25.29
C GLN A 337 -32.41 15.08 24.80
N GLN A 338 -33.15 16.18 24.67
CA GLN A 338 -34.49 16.16 24.06
C GLN A 338 -34.43 15.75 22.58
N GLY A 339 -33.48 16.27 21.81
CA GLY A 339 -33.28 15.86 20.41
C GLY A 339 -32.94 14.38 20.25
N VAL A 340 -32.14 13.81 21.15
CA VAL A 340 -31.82 12.38 21.18
C VAL A 340 -33.07 11.56 21.55
N ALA A 341 -33.86 12.01 22.53
CA ALA A 341 -35.12 11.35 22.91
C ALA A 341 -36.12 11.33 21.74
N ASP A 342 -36.26 12.44 21.03
CA ASP A 342 -37.14 12.55 19.85
C ASP A 342 -36.65 11.67 18.69
N ALA A 343 -35.34 11.65 18.43
CA ALA A 343 -34.76 10.79 17.40
C ALA A 343 -34.93 9.31 17.74
N ALA A 344 -34.73 8.92 19.01
CA ALA A 344 -34.96 7.57 19.50
C ALA A 344 -36.45 7.18 19.40
N ALA A 345 -37.37 8.09 19.72
CA ALA A 345 -38.80 7.86 19.57
C ALA A 345 -39.20 7.66 18.09
N ARG A 346 -38.62 8.45 17.17
CA ARG A 346 -38.82 8.30 15.71
C ARG A 346 -38.26 6.97 15.19
N LEU A 347 -37.06 6.57 15.63
CA LEU A 347 -36.46 5.28 15.29
C LEU A 347 -37.31 4.11 15.80
N ALA A 348 -37.73 4.15 17.06
CA ALA A 348 -38.60 3.13 17.64
C ALA A 348 -39.97 3.06 16.95
N ALA A 349 -40.53 4.18 16.49
CA ALA A 349 -41.75 4.20 15.69
C ALA A 349 -41.54 3.60 14.29
N ALA A 350 -40.42 3.93 13.63
CA ALA A 350 -40.07 3.38 12.31
C ALA A 350 -39.77 1.87 12.37
N GLU A 351 -39.13 1.39 13.44
CA GLU A 351 -38.87 -0.03 13.66
C GLU A 351 -40.17 -0.80 13.93
N ARG A 352 -41.09 -0.25 14.72
CA ARG A 352 -42.43 -0.84 14.93
C ARG A 352 -43.24 -0.91 13.62
N ALA A 353 -43.16 0.12 12.78
CA ALA A 353 -43.80 0.11 11.46
C ALA A 353 -43.20 -0.96 10.53
N ARG A 354 -41.86 -1.07 10.47
CA ARG A 354 -41.17 -2.11 9.69
C ARG A 354 -41.46 -3.53 10.17
N GLN A 355 -41.61 -3.73 11.48
CA GLN A 355 -41.96 -5.02 12.07
C GLN A 355 -43.42 -5.40 11.77
N ALA A 356 -44.35 -4.44 11.78
CA ALA A 356 -45.75 -4.67 11.41
C ALA A 356 -45.91 -5.14 9.96
N ASP A 357 -45.19 -4.54 9.01
CA ASP A 357 -45.24 -4.92 7.59
C ASP A 357 -44.59 -6.30 7.33
N ARG A 358 -43.47 -6.60 7.99
CA ARG A 358 -42.79 -7.90 7.87
C ARG A 358 -43.58 -9.04 8.51
N ALA A 359 -44.21 -8.81 9.66
CA ALA A 359 -45.06 -9.78 10.33
C ALA A 359 -46.32 -10.10 9.49
N TYR A 360 -46.94 -9.09 8.88
CA TYR A 360 -48.10 -9.27 8.01
C TYR A 360 -47.77 -10.09 6.74
N LEU A 361 -46.61 -9.85 6.11
CA LEU A 361 -46.15 -10.61 4.95
C LEU A 361 -45.75 -12.05 5.31
N GLN A 362 -45.09 -12.26 6.46
CA GLN A 362 -44.71 -13.60 6.94
C GLN A 362 -45.94 -14.45 7.31
N VAL A 363 -46.96 -13.87 7.95
CA VAL A 363 -48.20 -14.59 8.28
C VAL A 363 -48.97 -14.98 7.02
N ARG A 364 -49.01 -14.12 6.00
CA ARG A 364 -49.66 -14.43 4.71
C ARG A 364 -48.92 -15.53 3.93
N GLN A 365 -47.59 -15.51 3.91
CA GLN A 365 -46.79 -16.57 3.29
C GLN A 365 -46.86 -17.88 4.07
N ALA A 366 -46.84 -17.84 5.41
CA ALA A 366 -47.00 -19.01 6.27
C ALA A 366 -48.37 -19.68 6.09
N HIS A 367 -49.46 -18.89 5.96
CA HIS A 367 -50.79 -19.44 5.68
C HIS A 367 -50.88 -20.14 4.32
N ALA A 368 -50.24 -19.58 3.27
CA ALA A 368 -50.22 -20.19 1.95
C ALA A 368 -49.39 -21.49 1.92
N LEU A 369 -48.24 -21.52 2.60
CA LEU A 369 -47.40 -22.71 2.73
C LEU A 369 -48.07 -23.79 3.60
N ALA A 370 -48.73 -23.40 4.69
CA ALA A 370 -49.49 -24.33 5.53
C ALA A 370 -50.65 -25.00 4.76
N ALA A 371 -51.36 -24.25 3.90
CA ALA A 371 -52.41 -24.81 3.05
C ALA A 371 -51.86 -25.83 2.02
N MET A 372 -50.69 -25.54 1.44
CA MET A 372 -50.03 -26.45 0.49
C MET A 372 -49.46 -27.70 1.18
N ALA A 373 -48.90 -27.54 2.39
CA ALA A 373 -48.42 -28.65 3.21
C ALA A 373 -49.57 -29.55 3.68
N ALA A 374 -50.71 -28.98 4.10
CA ALA A 374 -51.90 -29.74 4.47
C ALA A 374 -52.45 -30.55 3.29
N LYS A 375 -52.48 -29.98 2.08
CA LYS A 375 -52.91 -30.70 0.87
C LYS A 375 -51.98 -31.85 0.49
N ARG A 376 -50.66 -31.65 0.59
CA ARG A 376 -49.66 -32.70 0.33
C ARG A 376 -49.68 -33.79 1.41
N ARG A 377 -49.88 -33.42 2.68
CA ARG A 377 -50.04 -34.37 3.78
C ARG A 377 -51.27 -35.26 3.57
N ALA A 378 -52.41 -34.67 3.20
CA ALA A 378 -53.61 -35.45 2.89
C ALA A 378 -53.42 -36.41 1.70
N GLU A 379 -52.65 -36.01 0.68
CA GLU A 379 -52.32 -36.89 -0.44
C GLU A 379 -51.40 -38.05 -0.03
N LEU A 380 -50.44 -37.81 0.88
CA LEU A 380 -49.56 -38.84 1.41
C LEU A 380 -50.28 -39.79 2.37
N GLU A 381 -51.15 -39.29 3.23
CA GLU A 381 -52.01 -40.11 4.10
C GLU A 381 -52.92 -41.02 3.24
N ALA A 382 -53.52 -40.50 2.17
CA ALA A 382 -54.30 -41.33 1.24
C ALA A 382 -53.47 -42.39 0.50
N ARG A 383 -52.17 -42.15 0.26
CA ARG A 383 -51.26 -43.14 -0.32
C ARG A 383 -50.86 -44.21 0.70
N LEU A 384 -50.64 -43.82 1.95
CA LEU A 384 -50.39 -44.76 3.05
C LEU A 384 -51.59 -45.69 3.27
N ASP A 385 -52.81 -45.16 3.26
CA ASP A 385 -54.01 -45.98 3.39
C ASP A 385 -54.14 -47.00 2.26
N ARG A 386 -53.79 -46.62 1.01
CA ARG A 386 -53.76 -47.56 -0.13
C ARG A 386 -52.71 -48.65 0.05
N LEU A 387 -51.51 -48.30 0.54
CA LEU A 387 -50.44 -49.27 0.78
C LEU A 387 -50.77 -50.19 1.96
N ALA A 388 -51.40 -49.67 3.01
CA ALA A 388 -51.89 -50.46 4.14
C ALA A 388 -52.98 -51.45 3.69
N ALA A 389 -53.92 -51.01 2.85
CA ALA A 389 -54.93 -51.90 2.26
C ALA A 389 -54.30 -52.97 1.34
N ALA A 390 -53.27 -52.61 0.56
CA ALA A 390 -52.53 -53.57 -0.26
C ALA A 390 -51.76 -54.59 0.59
N ARG A 391 -51.18 -54.16 1.71
CA ARG A 391 -50.52 -55.03 2.70
C ARG A 391 -51.51 -56.01 3.33
N GLU A 392 -52.67 -55.52 3.77
CA GLU A 392 -53.76 -56.38 4.30
C GLU A 392 -54.22 -57.41 3.27
N ALA A 393 -54.39 -57.00 2.01
CA ALA A 393 -54.76 -57.91 0.91
C ALA A 393 -53.68 -58.98 0.65
N LEU A 394 -52.40 -58.61 0.72
CA LEU A 394 -51.28 -59.55 0.58
C LEU A 394 -51.16 -60.51 1.78
N LEU A 395 -51.40 -60.02 3.00
CA LEU A 395 -51.46 -60.86 4.20
C LEU A 395 -52.63 -61.85 4.15
N ALA A 396 -53.79 -61.43 3.66
CA ALA A 396 -54.93 -62.31 3.41
C ALA A 396 -54.61 -63.36 2.32
N ALA A 397 -53.89 -62.97 1.26
CA ALA A 397 -53.44 -63.89 0.22
C ALA A 397 -52.40 -64.92 0.75
N LEU A 398 -51.50 -64.49 1.64
CA LEU A 398 -50.55 -65.35 2.35
C LEU A 398 -51.24 -66.30 3.33
N GLY A 399 -52.23 -65.82 4.09
CA GLY A 399 -53.08 -66.67 4.94
C GLY A 399 -53.83 -67.73 4.13
N ALA A 400 -54.41 -67.34 2.98
CA ALA A 400 -55.06 -68.27 2.07
C ALA A 400 -54.09 -69.25 1.38
N ALA A 401 -52.81 -68.91 1.25
CA ALA A 401 -51.76 -69.81 0.77
C ALA A 401 -51.29 -70.77 1.88
N ALA A 402 -51.22 -70.31 3.14
CA ALA A 402 -50.89 -71.13 4.30
C ALA A 402 -51.97 -72.17 4.62
N GLU A 403 -53.27 -71.84 4.47
CA GLU A 403 -54.36 -72.80 4.62
C GLU A 403 -54.44 -73.84 3.48
N ARG A 404 -53.79 -73.58 2.33
CA ARG A 404 -53.67 -74.55 1.21
C ARG A 404 -52.45 -75.47 1.30
N GLY A 405 -51.66 -75.41 2.38
CA GLY A 405 -50.38 -76.11 2.49
C GLY A 405 -50.18 -76.84 3.82
N GLY A 406 -51.18 -77.61 4.29
CA GLY A 406 -51.05 -78.52 5.43
C GLY A 406 -51.52 -79.92 5.08
N GLY A 407 -50.60 -80.87 4.92
CA GLY A 407 -50.96 -82.28 4.73
C GLY A 407 -49.82 -83.24 4.38
N ALA A 408 -49.31 -83.92 5.41
CA ALA A 408 -48.77 -85.29 5.42
C ALA A 408 -47.41 -85.62 4.75
N GLY A 409 -46.45 -86.08 5.57
CA GLY A 409 -45.38 -87.00 5.13
C GLY A 409 -45.89 -88.45 5.06
N PRO A 410 -45.06 -89.50 5.15
CA PRO A 410 -43.63 -89.67 4.82
C PRO A 410 -43.40 -90.83 3.79
N ALA A 411 -42.14 -91.10 3.45
CA ALA A 411 -41.57 -92.33 2.87
C ALA A 411 -41.26 -92.41 1.35
N ALA A 412 -40.03 -92.91 1.11
CA ALA A 412 -39.40 -93.45 -0.10
C ALA A 412 -38.99 -92.48 -1.24
N LEU A 413 -37.67 -92.40 -1.45
CA LEU A 413 -36.91 -91.83 -2.59
C LEU A 413 -37.50 -92.25 -3.97
N PRO A 414 -37.25 -91.56 -5.12
CA PRO A 414 -36.12 -90.67 -5.44
C PRO A 414 -36.44 -89.42 -6.32
N GLU A 415 -35.39 -88.60 -6.51
CA GLU A 415 -35.09 -87.68 -7.63
C GLU A 415 -35.88 -86.38 -7.91
N ALA A 416 -35.07 -85.30 -7.93
CA ALA A 416 -35.08 -84.14 -8.81
C ALA A 416 -36.10 -83.00 -8.61
N GLY A 417 -35.57 -81.80 -8.31
CA GLY A 417 -36.16 -80.55 -8.85
C GLY A 417 -36.34 -79.33 -7.93
N GLY A 418 -35.31 -78.90 -7.18
CA GLY A 418 -35.08 -77.48 -6.87
C GLY A 418 -36.06 -76.74 -5.95
N ALA A 419 -36.07 -77.06 -4.66
CA ALA A 419 -36.64 -76.20 -3.63
C ALA A 419 -35.61 -75.12 -3.20
N VAL A 420 -35.85 -73.88 -3.61
CA VAL A 420 -35.15 -72.70 -3.12
C VAL A 420 -35.55 -72.47 -1.65
N SER A 421 -34.56 -72.47 -0.74
CA SER A 421 -34.80 -72.53 0.70
C SER A 421 -35.44 -71.25 1.26
N ASP A 422 -36.21 -71.40 2.35
CA ASP A 422 -36.85 -70.34 3.12
C ASP A 422 -35.93 -69.15 3.47
N ALA A 423 -34.62 -69.39 3.54
CA ALA A 423 -33.60 -68.37 3.78
C ALA A 423 -33.48 -67.35 2.64
N THR A 424 -33.69 -67.77 1.39
CA THR A 424 -33.64 -66.85 0.24
C THR A 424 -34.86 -65.95 0.14
N TRP A 425 -36.03 -66.44 0.55
CA TRP A 425 -37.23 -65.62 0.67
C TRP A 425 -37.12 -64.61 1.81
N ARG A 426 -36.58 -65.02 2.96
CA ARG A 426 -36.31 -64.09 4.07
C ARG A 426 -35.30 -63.02 3.68
N ALA A 427 -34.21 -63.39 3.01
CA ALA A 427 -33.23 -62.41 2.52
C ALA A 427 -33.83 -61.43 1.50
N LYS A 428 -34.72 -61.90 0.63
CA LYS A 428 -35.43 -61.03 -0.32
C LYS A 428 -36.36 -60.05 0.38
N TYR A 429 -37.14 -60.51 1.36
CA TYR A 429 -38.05 -59.64 2.11
C TYR A 429 -37.34 -58.73 3.11
N GLU A 430 -36.20 -59.13 3.69
CA GLU A 430 -35.33 -58.25 4.47
C GLU A 430 -34.70 -57.16 3.60
N ALA A 431 -34.30 -57.49 2.36
CA ALA A 431 -33.80 -56.50 1.42
C ALA A 431 -34.90 -55.52 0.98
N GLU A 432 -36.13 -55.99 0.78
CA GLU A 432 -37.29 -55.14 0.46
C GLU A 432 -37.69 -54.25 1.67
N LEU A 433 -37.62 -54.77 2.90
CA LEU A 433 -37.82 -53.98 4.13
C LEU A 433 -36.73 -52.92 4.31
N ALA A 434 -35.46 -53.27 4.09
CA ALA A 434 -34.34 -52.32 4.16
C ALA A 434 -34.45 -51.24 3.07
N ALA A 435 -34.94 -51.58 1.87
CA ALA A 435 -35.21 -50.60 0.82
C ALA A 435 -36.34 -49.63 1.21
N LEU A 436 -37.42 -50.14 1.81
CA LEU A 436 -38.53 -49.30 2.29
C LEU A 436 -38.13 -48.42 3.48
N GLU A 437 -37.28 -48.90 4.39
CA GLU A 437 -36.72 -48.10 5.48
C GLU A 437 -35.77 -47.01 4.96
N ALA A 438 -34.96 -47.33 3.94
CA ALA A 438 -34.13 -46.33 3.26
C ALA A 438 -34.98 -45.27 2.55
N GLU A 439 -36.08 -45.65 1.90
CA GLU A 439 -37.02 -44.70 1.30
C GLU A 439 -37.72 -43.84 2.37
N ALA A 440 -38.14 -44.43 3.49
CA ALA A 440 -38.71 -43.69 4.60
C ALA A 440 -37.71 -42.71 5.22
N PHE A 441 -36.43 -43.08 5.30
CA PHE A 441 -35.35 -42.21 5.77
C PHE A 441 -35.06 -41.06 4.80
N VAL A 442 -35.03 -41.33 3.49
CA VAL A 442 -34.90 -40.29 2.45
C VAL A 442 -36.10 -39.35 2.51
N LEU A 443 -37.31 -39.87 2.68
CA LEU A 443 -38.51 -39.05 2.82
C LEU A 443 -38.48 -38.20 4.10
N ALA A 444 -38.06 -38.75 5.24
CA ALA A 444 -37.86 -38.01 6.48
C ALA A 444 -36.79 -36.91 6.33
N ARG A 445 -35.71 -37.18 5.59
CA ARG A 445 -34.68 -36.20 5.25
C ARG A 445 -35.18 -35.13 4.28
N THR A 446 -36.03 -35.46 3.31
CA THR A 446 -36.68 -34.47 2.43
C THR A 446 -37.70 -33.61 3.18
N LEU A 447 -38.38 -34.18 4.18
CA LEU A 447 -39.30 -33.45 5.07
C LEU A 447 -38.52 -32.49 5.97
N ALA A 448 -37.34 -32.90 6.46
CA ALA A 448 -36.41 -32.03 7.19
C ALA A 448 -35.80 -30.93 6.30
N ALA A 449 -35.49 -31.23 5.03
CA ALA A 449 -34.99 -30.26 4.06
C ALA A 449 -36.05 -29.20 3.69
N LEU A 450 -37.34 -29.57 3.65
CA LEU A 450 -38.44 -28.64 3.42
C LEU A 450 -38.81 -27.79 4.66
N GLY A 451 -38.26 -28.12 5.83
CA GLY A 451 -38.36 -27.33 7.07
C GLY A 451 -37.25 -26.29 7.27
N ALA A 452 -36.22 -26.28 6.41
CA ALA A 452 -35.10 -25.33 6.46
C ALA A 452 -35.19 -24.29 5.32
N PRO A 453 -34.95 -22.99 5.58
CA PRO A 453 -35.12 -21.96 4.55
C PRO A 453 -33.93 -21.91 3.57
N ASN A 454 -34.24 -22.17 2.28
CA ASN A 454 -33.53 -21.84 1.02
C ASN A 454 -32.13 -22.41 0.72
N ALA A 455 -32.03 -23.20 -0.38
CA ALA A 455 -31.01 -23.05 -1.46
C ALA A 455 -31.28 -23.94 -2.70
N ALA A 456 -31.53 -23.29 -3.84
CA ALA A 456 -31.21 -23.57 -5.27
C ALA A 456 -31.29 -24.97 -5.93
N GLU A 457 -31.96 -25.02 -7.10
CA GLU A 457 -32.05 -26.10 -8.12
C GLU A 457 -30.87 -26.08 -9.14
N PRO A 458 -30.62 -27.20 -9.85
CA PRO A 458 -30.41 -27.13 -11.31
C PRO A 458 -31.12 -28.23 -12.13
N GLN A 459 -31.53 -27.89 -13.37
CA GLN A 459 -32.09 -28.77 -14.40
C GLN A 459 -31.17 -28.93 -15.64
N GLN A 460 -31.48 -29.98 -16.40
CA GLN A 460 -30.75 -30.81 -17.38
C GLN A 460 -30.51 -30.24 -18.81
N PRO A 461 -29.73 -30.94 -19.68
CA PRO A 461 -29.53 -30.62 -21.09
C PRO A 461 -30.48 -31.41 -22.04
N ASP A 462 -30.74 -30.83 -23.22
CA ASP A 462 -31.48 -31.45 -24.34
C ASP A 462 -30.59 -31.78 -25.55
N ALA A 463 -31.10 -32.70 -26.38
CA ALA A 463 -30.41 -33.48 -27.42
C ALA A 463 -30.66 -33.03 -28.87
N ALA A 464 -29.85 -33.61 -29.77
CA ALA A 464 -30.01 -33.98 -31.19
C ALA A 464 -30.54 -32.96 -32.25
N ASP A 465 -29.91 -32.92 -33.43
CA ASP A 465 -30.46 -33.63 -34.62
C ASP A 465 -29.50 -33.70 -35.83
N ALA A 466 -29.78 -34.65 -36.73
CA ALA A 466 -28.99 -35.09 -37.88
C ALA A 466 -29.69 -34.87 -39.25
N SER A 467 -28.92 -34.91 -40.36
CA SER A 467 -29.25 -35.40 -41.73
C SER A 467 -28.31 -34.75 -42.77
N ALA A 468 -27.98 -35.23 -43.98
CA ALA A 468 -27.90 -36.50 -44.73
C ALA A 468 -27.96 -36.13 -46.25
N ALA A 469 -27.54 -37.05 -47.15
CA ALA A 469 -27.71 -37.11 -48.64
C ALA A 469 -26.49 -36.66 -49.50
N THR A 470 -25.69 -37.57 -50.15
CA THR A 470 -25.85 -38.34 -51.45
C THR A 470 -25.64 -37.46 -52.71
N ASP A 471 -24.95 -37.81 -53.80
CA ASP A 471 -24.91 -39.04 -54.62
C ASP A 471 -23.73 -39.01 -55.65
N ALA A 472 -23.52 -40.13 -56.36
CA ALA A 472 -22.39 -40.55 -57.21
C ALA A 472 -22.52 -40.27 -58.73
N GLY A 473 -21.44 -40.52 -59.50
CA GLY A 473 -21.49 -40.68 -60.97
C GLY A 473 -20.12 -40.73 -61.67
N ALA A 474 -19.89 -41.74 -62.52
CA ALA A 474 -18.60 -42.15 -63.12
C ALA A 474 -18.51 -41.94 -64.65
N GLY A 475 -17.28 -41.92 -65.22
CA GLY A 475 -17.01 -42.33 -66.62
C GLY A 475 -16.09 -41.40 -67.45
N ALA A 476 -14.96 -41.94 -67.95
CA ALA A 476 -13.78 -41.26 -68.52
C ALA A 476 -13.91 -40.66 -69.95
N GLY A 477 -13.19 -39.53 -70.17
CA GLY A 477 -12.99 -38.83 -71.45
C GLY A 477 -11.62 -38.12 -71.56
N GLY A 478 -10.54 -38.89 -71.40
CA GLY A 478 -9.20 -38.69 -71.99
C GLY A 478 -8.59 -37.29 -72.11
N THR A 479 -7.84 -36.89 -71.08
CA THR A 479 -6.70 -35.94 -71.03
C THR A 479 -6.95 -34.43 -71.12
N SER A 480 -8.02 -33.93 -71.75
CA SER A 480 -8.43 -32.50 -71.59
C SER A 480 -9.52 -32.35 -70.54
N GLU A 481 -10.47 -33.28 -70.52
CA GLU A 481 -11.46 -33.37 -69.44
C GLU A 481 -10.81 -33.79 -68.13
N ASP A 482 -9.76 -34.61 -68.14
CA ASP A 482 -9.03 -34.96 -66.91
C ASP A 482 -8.31 -33.76 -66.30
N VAL A 483 -7.78 -32.84 -67.12
CA VAL A 483 -7.19 -31.59 -66.64
C VAL A 483 -8.27 -30.61 -66.18
N ALA A 484 -9.41 -30.56 -66.86
CA ALA A 484 -10.57 -29.78 -66.43
C ALA A 484 -11.18 -30.34 -65.13
N ALA A 485 -11.24 -31.66 -64.98
CA ALA A 485 -11.70 -32.38 -63.80
C ALA A 485 -10.71 -32.25 -62.65
N LEU A 486 -9.40 -32.27 -62.91
CA LEU A 486 -8.37 -31.94 -61.91
C LEU A 486 -8.48 -30.47 -61.48
N ARG A 487 -8.69 -29.54 -62.40
CA ARG A 487 -8.93 -28.12 -62.06
C ARG A 487 -10.23 -27.95 -61.27
N ALA A 488 -11.29 -28.67 -61.62
CA ALA A 488 -12.56 -28.68 -60.91
C ALA A 488 -12.43 -29.32 -59.52
N ALA A 489 -11.67 -30.42 -59.39
CA ALA A 489 -11.37 -31.08 -58.13
C ALA A 489 -10.47 -30.22 -57.23
N ILE A 490 -9.49 -29.52 -57.80
CA ILE A 490 -8.67 -28.52 -57.09
C ILE A 490 -9.55 -27.35 -56.66
N ALA A 491 -10.46 -26.86 -57.51
CA ALA A 491 -11.39 -25.79 -57.16
C ALA A 491 -12.37 -26.23 -56.06
N ALA A 492 -12.89 -27.45 -56.11
CA ALA A 492 -13.76 -28.05 -55.10
C ALA A 492 -13.01 -28.24 -53.77
N ARG A 493 -11.79 -28.78 -53.79
CA ARG A 493 -10.95 -28.89 -52.59
C ARG A 493 -10.51 -27.54 -52.05
N LYS A 494 -10.27 -26.54 -52.91
CA LYS A 494 -10.00 -25.17 -52.49
C LYS A 494 -11.24 -24.51 -51.87
N ALA A 495 -12.43 -24.80 -52.39
CA ALA A 495 -13.70 -24.36 -51.81
C ALA A 495 -14.00 -25.05 -50.47
N GLU A 496 -13.62 -26.32 -50.30
CA GLU A 496 -13.74 -27.06 -49.03
C GLU A 496 -12.68 -26.64 -47.99
N LEU A 497 -11.46 -26.32 -48.44
CA LEU A 497 -10.38 -25.84 -47.57
C LEU A 497 -10.54 -24.36 -47.19
N ALA A 498 -11.22 -23.55 -48.00
CA ALA A 498 -11.49 -22.14 -47.71
C ALA A 498 -12.16 -21.90 -46.34
N PRO A 499 -13.27 -22.57 -45.96
CA PRO A 499 -13.87 -22.39 -44.64
C PRO A 499 -12.94 -22.87 -43.52
N ARG A 500 -12.23 -23.99 -43.69
CA ARG A 500 -11.25 -24.47 -42.69
C ARG A 500 -10.08 -23.50 -42.49
N VAL A 501 -9.61 -22.86 -43.55
CA VAL A 501 -8.56 -21.82 -43.47
C VAL A 501 -9.11 -20.56 -42.79
N GLN A 502 -10.36 -20.20 -43.01
CA GLN A 502 -11.01 -19.09 -42.30
C GLN A 502 -11.20 -19.41 -40.81
N GLU A 503 -11.64 -20.62 -40.46
CA GLU A 503 -11.72 -21.09 -39.07
C GLU A 503 -10.35 -21.09 -38.38
N LEU A 504 -9.30 -21.50 -39.08
CA LEU A 504 -7.94 -21.51 -38.55
C LEU A 504 -7.39 -20.09 -38.36
N ARG A 505 -7.74 -19.15 -39.25
CA ARG A 505 -7.43 -17.72 -39.06
C ARG A 505 -8.17 -17.14 -37.85
N ALA A 506 -9.47 -17.38 -37.74
CA ALA A 506 -10.27 -16.93 -36.59
C ALA A 506 -9.78 -17.56 -35.27
N ALA A 507 -9.37 -18.83 -35.29
CA ALA A 507 -8.79 -19.49 -34.12
C ALA A 507 -7.43 -18.90 -33.73
N ARG A 508 -6.58 -18.52 -34.70
CA ARG A 508 -5.32 -17.82 -34.45
C ARG A 508 -5.54 -16.42 -33.88
N GLU A 509 -6.51 -15.68 -34.41
CA GLU A 509 -6.89 -14.36 -33.87
C GLU A 509 -7.38 -14.48 -32.43
N ARG A 510 -8.29 -15.43 -32.13
CA ARG A 510 -8.75 -15.71 -30.76
C ARG A 510 -7.61 -16.12 -29.83
N PHE A 511 -6.66 -16.94 -30.32
CA PHE A 511 -5.50 -17.34 -29.54
C PHE A 511 -4.60 -16.13 -29.22
N GLN A 512 -4.33 -15.26 -30.19
CA GLN A 512 -3.57 -14.03 -30.00
C GLN A 512 -4.27 -13.06 -29.03
N GLU A 513 -5.60 -12.94 -29.11
CA GLU A 513 -6.39 -12.15 -28.16
C GLU A 513 -6.29 -12.69 -26.73
N VAL A 514 -6.36 -14.02 -26.56
CA VAL A 514 -6.24 -14.67 -25.24
C VAL A 514 -4.81 -14.53 -24.70
N GLU A 515 -3.78 -14.68 -25.53
CA GLU A 515 -2.39 -14.45 -25.13
C GLU A 515 -2.17 -12.99 -24.72
N ALA A 516 -2.70 -12.02 -25.46
CA ALA A 516 -2.61 -10.61 -25.10
C ALA A 516 -3.32 -10.32 -23.77
N ARG A 517 -4.51 -10.91 -23.54
CA ARG A 517 -5.22 -10.79 -22.26
C ARG A 517 -4.46 -11.43 -21.10
N LEU A 518 -3.83 -12.59 -21.31
CA LEU A 518 -3.00 -13.25 -20.31
C LEU A 518 -1.74 -12.45 -19.99
N ALA A 519 -1.10 -11.86 -21.00
CA ALA A 519 0.05 -10.98 -20.82
C ALA A 519 -0.33 -9.73 -20.01
N ALA A 520 -1.43 -9.05 -20.37
CA ALA A 520 -1.94 -7.91 -19.65
C ALA A 520 -2.35 -8.26 -18.20
N ALA A 521 -2.98 -9.42 -17.99
CA ALA A 521 -3.35 -9.89 -16.65
C ALA A 521 -2.13 -10.23 -15.78
N ARG A 522 -1.05 -10.76 -16.37
CA ARG A 522 0.23 -11.00 -15.69
C ARG A 522 0.89 -9.68 -15.31
N GLU A 523 0.96 -8.73 -16.23
CA GLU A 523 1.53 -7.39 -15.96
C GLU A 523 0.74 -6.66 -14.87
N ALA A 524 -0.59 -6.71 -14.90
CA ALA A 524 -1.44 -6.13 -13.87
C ALA A 524 -1.26 -6.82 -12.50
N ARG A 525 -1.09 -8.16 -12.49
CA ARG A 525 -0.78 -8.91 -11.27
C ARG A 525 0.59 -8.49 -10.72
N ASP A 526 1.61 -8.47 -11.56
CA ASP A 526 2.98 -8.16 -11.13
C ASP A 526 3.10 -6.71 -10.63
N ALA A 527 2.38 -5.78 -11.27
CA ALA A 527 2.24 -4.40 -10.82
C ALA A 527 1.51 -4.26 -9.47
N ALA A 528 0.56 -5.16 -9.16
CA ALA A 528 -0.15 -5.16 -7.88
C ALA A 528 0.62 -5.88 -6.77
N VAL A 529 1.39 -6.92 -7.11
CA VAL A 529 2.16 -7.74 -6.16
C VAL A 529 3.41 -7.00 -5.68
N GLY A 530 4.15 -6.31 -6.56
CA GLY A 530 5.38 -5.61 -6.18
C GLY A 530 5.23 -4.62 -5.01
N PRO A 531 4.23 -3.72 -5.01
CA PRO A 531 3.98 -2.81 -3.89
C PRO A 531 3.58 -3.54 -2.59
N LEU A 532 2.85 -4.65 -2.69
CA LEU A 532 2.46 -5.46 -1.53
C LEU A 532 3.65 -6.21 -0.95
N GLU A 533 4.54 -6.76 -1.78
CA GLU A 533 5.78 -7.38 -1.35
C GLU A 533 6.71 -6.37 -0.67
N ALA A 534 6.81 -5.15 -1.20
CA ALA A 534 7.55 -4.06 -0.58
C ALA A 534 6.94 -3.65 0.79
N GLN A 535 5.61 -3.60 0.89
CA GLN A 535 4.93 -3.34 2.16
C GLN A 535 5.13 -4.48 3.17
N CYS A 536 5.06 -5.75 2.73
CA CYS A 536 5.34 -6.91 3.58
C CYS A 536 6.77 -6.88 4.11
N ALA A 537 7.77 -6.64 3.24
CA ALA A 537 9.17 -6.54 3.65
C ALA A 537 9.40 -5.36 4.62
N GLY A 538 8.71 -4.23 4.42
CA GLY A 538 8.75 -3.10 5.35
C GLY A 538 8.19 -3.46 6.73
N LEU A 539 7.02 -4.09 6.76
CA LEU A 539 6.38 -4.55 8.01
C LEU A 539 7.22 -5.63 8.72
N GLU A 540 7.85 -6.54 7.99
CA GLU A 540 8.77 -7.54 8.56
C GLU A 540 9.99 -6.89 9.20
N ALA A 541 10.56 -5.86 8.57
CA ALA A 541 11.67 -5.10 9.13
C ALA A 541 11.26 -4.32 10.39
N GLU A 542 10.06 -3.71 10.41
CA GLU A 542 9.51 -3.04 11.60
C GLU A 542 9.25 -4.03 12.75
N VAL A 543 8.68 -5.21 12.45
CA VAL A 543 8.46 -6.26 13.46
C VAL A 543 9.80 -6.74 14.03
N ALA A 544 10.81 -6.94 13.19
CA ALA A 544 12.15 -7.33 13.64
C ALA A 544 12.82 -6.24 14.50
N ALA A 545 12.61 -4.97 14.18
CA ALA A 545 13.09 -3.85 15.01
C ALA A 545 12.40 -3.83 16.37
N MET A 546 11.06 -3.94 16.40
CA MET A 546 10.28 -4.00 17.63
C MET A 546 10.64 -5.21 18.50
N GLN A 547 10.92 -6.37 17.91
CA GLN A 547 11.38 -7.55 18.63
C GLN A 547 12.73 -7.30 19.32
N ARG A 548 13.68 -6.64 18.63
CA ARG A 548 14.96 -6.26 19.24
C ARG A 548 14.79 -5.29 20.41
N GLU A 549 13.93 -4.28 20.26
CA GLU A 549 13.63 -3.35 21.36
C GLU A 549 13.02 -4.06 22.57
N VAL A 550 12.13 -5.03 22.35
CA VAL A 550 11.56 -5.86 23.42
C VAL A 550 12.62 -6.75 24.08
N ASP A 551 13.50 -7.37 23.30
CA ASP A 551 14.59 -8.20 23.82
C ASP A 551 15.59 -7.38 24.65
N GLU A 552 15.94 -6.18 24.17
CA GLU A 552 16.79 -5.21 24.87
C GLU A 552 16.12 -4.74 26.17
N ALA A 553 14.86 -4.31 26.12
CA ALA A 553 14.10 -3.92 27.31
C ALA A 553 13.95 -5.09 28.30
N GLY A 554 13.73 -6.31 27.81
CA GLY A 554 13.67 -7.52 28.64
C GLY A 554 15.02 -7.91 29.25
N SER A 555 16.14 -7.61 28.59
CA SER A 555 17.47 -7.76 29.20
C SER A 555 17.71 -6.72 30.29
N ALA A 556 17.34 -5.45 30.05
CA ALA A 556 17.46 -4.37 31.02
C ALA A 556 16.59 -4.62 32.27
N LEU A 557 15.37 -5.16 32.09
CA LEU A 557 14.51 -5.55 33.21
C LEU A 557 15.15 -6.66 34.04
N ARG A 558 15.69 -7.70 33.40
CA ARG A 558 16.38 -8.80 34.12
C ARG A 558 17.60 -8.30 34.89
N ASP A 559 18.37 -7.38 34.32
CA ASP A 559 19.51 -6.75 35.00
C ASP A 559 19.05 -5.91 36.19
N ALA A 560 17.95 -5.15 36.05
CA ALA A 560 17.36 -4.38 37.13
C ALA A 560 16.82 -5.29 38.25
N GLU A 561 16.10 -6.36 37.91
CA GLU A 561 15.60 -7.36 38.87
C GLU A 561 16.75 -8.03 39.62
N ALA A 562 17.83 -8.40 38.93
CA ALA A 562 19.04 -8.94 39.55
C ALA A 562 19.68 -7.91 40.51
N SER A 563 19.69 -6.63 40.14
CA SER A 563 20.21 -5.56 41.00
C SER A 563 19.34 -5.35 42.26
N VAL A 564 18.02 -5.41 42.13
CA VAL A 564 17.08 -5.31 43.26
C VAL A 564 17.25 -6.50 44.18
N ALA A 565 17.34 -7.72 43.64
CA ALA A 565 17.58 -8.92 44.44
C ALA A 565 18.92 -8.86 45.21
N ALA A 566 19.98 -8.31 44.59
CA ALA A 566 21.26 -8.11 45.25
C ALA A 566 21.20 -7.04 46.36
N LEU A 567 20.41 -5.97 46.16
CA LEU A 567 20.15 -4.95 47.17
C LEU A 567 19.31 -5.50 48.33
N ASP A 568 18.30 -6.31 48.05
CA ASP A 568 17.48 -6.97 49.06
C ASP A 568 18.30 -7.96 49.90
N ASP A 569 19.16 -8.78 49.28
CA ASP A 569 20.09 -9.64 50.01
C ASP A 569 21.09 -8.83 50.85
N SER A 570 21.54 -7.68 50.33
CA SER A 570 22.39 -6.75 51.09
C SER A 570 21.63 -6.16 52.28
N LEU A 571 20.38 -5.73 52.11
CA LEU A 571 19.52 -5.20 53.18
C LEU A 571 19.20 -6.27 54.21
N ALA A 572 18.93 -7.52 53.80
CA ALA A 572 18.69 -8.64 54.70
C ALA A 572 19.93 -8.98 55.54
N ARG A 573 21.13 -8.94 54.94
CA ARG A 573 22.40 -9.08 55.67
C ARG A 573 22.60 -7.94 56.67
N LEU A 574 22.34 -6.70 56.26
CA LEU A 574 22.42 -5.53 57.14
C LEU A 574 21.41 -5.57 58.29
N ALA A 575 20.21 -6.11 58.06
CA ALA A 575 19.19 -6.31 59.09
C ALA A 575 19.55 -7.45 60.06
N GLY A 576 20.28 -8.47 59.60
CA GLY A 576 20.81 -9.57 60.42
C GLY A 576 22.06 -9.21 61.23
N GLU A 577 22.78 -8.15 60.87
CA GLU A 577 23.95 -7.67 61.61
C GLU A 577 23.53 -6.92 62.89
N THR A 578 23.88 -7.49 64.05
CA THR A 578 23.65 -6.86 65.36
C THR A 578 24.52 -5.61 65.50
N GLY A 579 23.94 -4.42 65.28
CA GLY A 579 24.63 -3.13 65.45
C GLY A 579 23.89 -1.88 64.94
N GLY A 580 22.82 -2.03 64.16
CA GLY A 580 22.04 -0.90 63.66
C GLY A 580 22.77 -0.08 62.56
N PRO A 581 22.14 1.00 62.05
CA PRO A 581 22.62 1.74 60.88
C PRO A 581 23.97 2.45 61.09
N GLU A 582 24.34 2.78 62.33
CA GLU A 582 25.61 3.48 62.63
C GLU A 582 26.84 2.58 62.51
N ALA A 583 26.73 1.30 62.91
CA ALA A 583 27.85 0.34 62.80
C ALA A 583 28.18 0.02 61.33
N VAL A 584 27.14 -0.08 60.50
CA VAL A 584 27.24 -0.27 59.04
C VAL A 584 27.90 0.93 58.38
N ARG A 585 27.48 2.15 58.78
CA ARG A 585 28.05 3.39 58.27
C ARG A 585 29.54 3.49 58.57
N GLN A 586 29.96 3.25 59.81
CA GLN A 586 31.37 3.27 60.19
C GLN A 586 32.21 2.24 59.42
N ARG A 587 31.68 1.02 59.19
CA ARG A 587 32.37 -0.01 58.41
C ARG A 587 32.45 0.37 56.92
N SER A 588 31.42 1.01 56.36
CA SER A 588 31.44 1.52 54.98
C SER A 588 32.46 2.66 54.82
N GLU A 589 32.53 3.58 55.78
CA GLU A 589 33.52 4.66 55.82
C GLU A 589 34.95 4.12 55.92
N GLN A 590 35.18 3.07 56.72
CA GLN A 590 36.47 2.37 56.80
C GLN A 590 36.85 1.69 55.48
N ARG A 591 35.89 1.06 54.78
CA ARG A 591 36.15 0.43 53.47
C ARG A 591 36.44 1.47 52.39
N VAL A 592 35.74 2.59 52.38
CA VAL A 592 36.01 3.71 51.46
C VAL A 592 37.41 4.29 51.73
N ALA A 593 37.76 4.53 53.00
CA ALA A 593 39.09 5.01 53.36
C ALA A 593 40.21 4.02 52.96
N ALA A 594 39.98 2.71 53.10
CA ALA A 594 40.93 1.68 52.67
C ALA A 594 41.09 1.66 51.14
N ALA A 595 39.98 1.73 50.38
CA ALA A 595 40.00 1.76 48.92
C ALA A 595 40.67 3.04 48.38
N GLU A 596 40.43 4.21 48.99
CA GLU A 596 41.11 5.46 48.63
C GLU A 596 42.62 5.39 48.88
N ALA A 597 43.05 4.75 49.98
CA ALA A 597 44.46 4.55 50.27
C ALA A 597 45.13 3.65 49.22
N GLU A 598 44.45 2.56 48.82
CA GLU A 598 44.94 1.66 47.77
C GLU A 598 45.01 2.36 46.39
N LEU A 599 44.01 3.20 46.06
CA LEU A 599 44.01 3.98 44.83
C LEU A 599 45.16 5.01 44.78
N ARG A 600 45.49 5.63 45.93
CA ARG A 600 46.66 6.52 46.05
C ARG A 600 47.95 5.75 45.81
N GLN A 601 48.10 4.57 46.42
CA GLN A 601 49.28 3.72 46.19
C GLN A 601 49.40 3.28 44.73
N LEU A 602 48.30 2.93 44.06
CA LEU A 602 48.32 2.54 42.65
C LEU A 602 48.69 3.72 41.73
N ARG A 603 48.21 4.94 42.02
CA ARG A 603 48.61 6.15 41.28
C ARG A 603 50.08 6.48 41.46
N GLU A 604 50.61 6.34 42.68
CA GLU A 604 52.04 6.50 42.94
C GLU A 604 52.88 5.46 42.19
N ARG A 605 52.45 4.19 42.18
CA ARG A 605 53.09 3.12 41.40
C ARG A 605 53.02 3.40 39.89
N GLN A 606 51.89 3.86 39.38
CA GLN A 606 51.72 4.23 37.98
C GLN A 606 52.65 5.39 37.58
N ARG A 607 52.78 6.40 38.44
CA ARG A 607 53.70 7.52 38.23
C ARG A 607 55.16 7.05 38.22
N ALA A 608 55.55 6.21 39.18
CA ALA A 608 56.90 5.63 39.23
C ALA A 608 57.22 4.78 38.00
N LEU A 609 56.25 3.99 37.51
CA LEU A 609 56.37 3.22 36.27
C LEU A 609 56.46 4.13 35.03
N GLY A 610 55.71 5.22 34.97
CA GLY A 610 55.80 6.21 33.90
C GLY A 610 57.17 6.89 33.83
N GLU A 611 57.71 7.29 34.98
CA GLU A 611 59.06 7.86 35.06
C GLU A 611 60.14 6.83 34.69
N ALA A 612 59.99 5.58 35.11
CA ALA A 612 60.90 4.49 34.72
C ALA A 612 60.83 4.17 33.23
N ALA A 613 59.63 4.13 32.65
CA ALA A 613 59.41 3.93 31.22
C ALA A 613 59.98 5.09 30.38
N GLY A 614 59.81 6.33 30.83
CA GLY A 614 60.41 7.51 30.18
C GLY A 614 61.94 7.47 30.19
N ARG A 615 62.55 7.07 31.32
CA ARG A 615 64.01 6.83 31.39
C ARG A 615 64.45 5.70 30.45
N GLY A 616 63.68 4.61 30.38
CA GLY A 616 63.95 3.49 29.47
C GLY A 616 63.85 3.87 27.99
N GLN A 617 62.85 4.69 27.61
CA GLN A 617 62.70 5.21 26.25
C GLN A 617 63.85 6.15 25.86
N ALA A 618 64.27 7.04 26.76
CA ALA A 618 65.44 7.89 26.54
C ALA A 618 66.72 7.05 26.37
N GLN A 619 66.90 6.02 27.18
CA GLN A 619 68.04 5.10 27.08
C GLN A 619 68.00 4.30 25.77
N ALA A 620 66.83 3.83 25.34
CA ALA A 620 66.66 3.15 24.05
C ALA A 620 66.94 4.07 22.85
N ALA A 621 66.53 5.34 22.92
CA ALA A 621 66.85 6.33 21.89
C ALA A 621 68.37 6.58 21.78
N VAL A 622 69.05 6.77 22.92
CA VAL A 622 70.51 6.92 22.96
C VAL A 622 71.22 5.69 22.40
N LEU A 623 70.76 4.48 22.74
CA LEU A 623 71.31 3.24 22.19
C LEU A 623 71.04 3.10 20.69
N SER A 624 69.86 3.47 20.21
CA SER A 624 69.54 3.48 18.77
C SER A 624 70.41 4.48 18.01
N ASP A 625 70.66 5.66 18.57
CA ASP A 625 71.54 6.66 17.96
C ASP A 625 73.00 6.20 17.97
N LEU A 626 73.44 5.52 19.04
CA LEU A 626 74.75 4.88 19.08
C LEU A 626 74.87 3.80 18.01
N VAL A 627 73.85 2.96 17.82
CA VAL A 627 73.80 1.96 16.74
C VAL A 627 73.90 2.64 15.37
N ARG A 628 73.15 3.71 15.12
CA ARG A 628 73.25 4.49 13.86
C ARG A 628 74.64 5.08 13.65
N VAL A 629 75.29 5.58 14.70
CA VAL A 629 76.67 6.08 14.62
C VAL A 629 77.65 4.94 14.32
N LEU A 630 77.47 3.76 14.93
CA LEU A 630 78.28 2.59 14.66
C LEU A 630 78.06 2.07 13.24
N GLU A 631 76.83 2.05 12.74
CA GLU A 631 76.48 1.73 11.35
C GLU A 631 77.08 2.74 10.37
N ALA A 632 77.02 4.05 10.68
CA ALA A 632 77.65 5.09 9.86
C ALA A 632 79.18 4.97 9.86
N LYS A 633 79.79 4.62 11.01
CA LYS A 633 81.23 4.31 11.09
C LYS A 633 81.58 3.03 10.32
N LEU A 634 80.75 2.00 10.39
CA LEU A 634 80.91 0.78 9.61
C LEU A 634 80.83 1.09 8.11
N ALA A 635 79.81 1.84 7.69
CA ALA A 635 79.60 2.29 6.32
C ALA A 635 80.77 3.17 5.83
N ALA A 636 81.28 4.08 6.65
CA ALA A 636 82.45 4.91 6.33
C ALA A 636 83.75 4.09 6.29
N ALA A 637 83.90 3.07 7.13
CA ALA A 637 85.02 2.13 7.07
C ALA A 637 84.96 1.26 5.81
N THR A 638 83.76 0.85 5.36
CA THR A 638 83.58 0.11 4.10
C THR A 638 83.70 1.00 2.87
N ASN A 639 83.31 2.28 2.93
CA ASN A 639 83.46 3.27 1.84
C ASN A 639 84.79 4.03 1.87
N GLY A 640 85.69 3.73 2.82
CA GLY A 640 87.06 4.25 2.88
C GLY A 640 88.00 3.73 1.79
N GLY A 641 87.49 2.93 0.85
CA GLY A 641 88.20 2.50 -0.36
C GLY A 641 87.38 2.75 -1.61
N GLY A 642 87.41 3.97 -2.15
CA GLY A 642 86.81 4.26 -3.46
C GLY A 642 86.41 5.72 -3.62
N GLY A 643 87.36 6.55 -4.05
CA GLY A 643 87.17 7.99 -4.19
C GLY A 643 86.23 8.43 -5.30
N GLY A 644 85.70 9.64 -5.11
CA GLY A 644 85.59 10.64 -6.17
C GLY A 644 84.19 10.88 -6.74
N GLY A 645 83.71 12.11 -6.56
CA GLY A 645 82.88 12.78 -7.58
C GLY A 645 81.43 13.04 -7.18
N GLY A 646 81.21 14.11 -6.42
CA GLY A 646 79.88 14.63 -6.14
C GLY A 646 79.21 15.32 -7.34
N ARG A 647 77.88 15.26 -7.34
CA ARG A 647 76.87 16.27 -7.73
C ARG A 647 75.54 15.65 -7.24
N GLY A 648 74.80 16.17 -6.27
CA GLY A 648 74.47 17.56 -6.00
C GLY A 648 73.15 17.88 -6.70
N GLY A 649 72.03 17.83 -5.97
CA GLY A 649 70.71 18.21 -6.50
C GLY A 649 69.49 17.78 -5.68
N GLU A 650 69.35 18.35 -4.47
CA GLU A 650 68.05 18.71 -3.85
C GLU A 650 67.01 19.16 -4.91
N ARG A 651 65.69 18.97 -4.83
CA ARG A 651 64.72 19.31 -3.76
C ARG A 651 63.32 18.99 -4.31
N GLY A 652 62.34 18.75 -3.45
CA GLY A 652 60.92 18.96 -3.78
C GLY A 652 59.99 17.90 -3.23
N GLY A 653 59.28 18.23 -2.16
CA GLY A 653 58.37 17.31 -1.48
C GLY A 653 56.93 17.35 -1.99
N ALA A 654 56.07 16.86 -1.10
CA ALA A 654 54.61 16.88 -1.07
C ALA A 654 53.89 15.60 -1.55
N GLY A 655 53.28 14.92 -0.57
CA GLY A 655 51.85 14.62 -0.63
C GLY A 655 51.42 13.17 -0.87
N GLY A 656 50.67 12.62 0.10
CA GLY A 656 49.69 11.55 -0.11
C GLY A 656 49.96 10.26 0.67
N ALA A 657 49.49 10.18 1.92
CA ALA A 657 48.28 9.45 2.32
C ALA A 657 48.58 7.98 2.72
N ALA A 658 48.64 7.70 4.02
CA ALA A 658 47.49 7.25 4.84
C ALA A 658 47.24 5.74 4.73
N ALA A 659 47.83 4.99 5.66
CA ALA A 659 47.30 3.72 6.14
C ALA A 659 47.54 3.69 7.65
N GLY A 660 46.47 4.00 8.40
CA GLY A 660 46.49 4.01 9.86
C GLY A 660 46.55 2.60 10.42
N PHE A 661 47.43 2.39 11.39
CA PHE A 661 47.24 1.38 12.42
C PHE A 661 47.23 2.10 13.76
N ASN A 662 46.02 2.18 14.31
CA ASN A 662 45.66 2.86 15.53
C ASN A 662 45.51 1.78 16.61
N THR A 663 46.54 1.57 17.45
CA THR A 663 46.39 0.79 18.68
C THR A 663 45.91 1.71 19.79
N ALA A 664 44.65 2.13 19.67
CA ALA A 664 43.89 2.78 20.72
C ALA A 664 42.79 1.81 21.19
N THR A 665 43.19 0.78 21.93
CA THR A 665 42.30 -0.03 22.77
C THR A 665 43.05 -0.44 24.03
N ALA A 666 43.14 0.51 24.96
CA ALA A 666 43.39 0.24 26.37
C ALA A 666 42.64 1.29 27.21
N ASN A 667 41.35 1.52 26.88
CA ASN A 667 40.39 2.02 27.85
C ASN A 667 39.94 0.81 28.67
N VAL A 668 40.67 0.54 29.75
CA VAL A 668 40.08 -0.18 30.88
C VAL A 668 39.18 0.83 31.58
N ALA A 669 37.88 0.61 31.42
CA ALA A 669 36.85 1.25 32.23
C ALA A 669 37.16 0.97 33.70
N VAL A 670 37.37 2.03 34.47
CA VAL A 670 37.29 1.98 35.94
C VAL A 670 35.88 2.45 36.27
N PHE A 671 35.06 1.49 36.69
CA PHE A 671 33.87 1.71 37.50
C PHE A 671 34.27 2.19 38.90
#